data_AF-A0A0D2KIN0-F1
#
_entry.id   AF-A0A0D2KIN0-F1
#
_cell.length_a   1.000
_cell.length_b   1.000
_cell.length_c   1.000
_cell.angle_alpha   90.00
_cell.angle_beta   90.00
_cell.angle_gamma   90.00
#
_symmetry.space_group_name_H-M   'P 1'
#
loop_
_entity.id
_entity.type
_entity.pdbx_description
1 polymer ?
#
loop_
_entity_poly.entity_id
_entity_poly.type
_entity_poly.pdbx_seq_one_letter_code
_entity_poly.pdbx_strand_id
1 'polypeptide(L)'
;MPKVIGYTPPFLSRPSPGSRIFTDPEPQSPASPSKRSSYLGALPSTQYQGPRRLVASRGTEIFTVVGNKVRWADLSAVRDEWEDNTQSGASRFGQSRSDATETTGDSVYRTLAVPVYYQIRQISISPSGLFLAICTEHTVHIAVLPDSSRLKEHARSPLKVKTYQLGPTVHVIPESPLASVLWHPLACATASTDCLVTVTAEAAVRVWEFDKANSWSLDRPKLSIDLRKLADGVSCDQDFEPSGFGKTRGFSVDDFDMEASAACFGGRGREDEDAWASMTLWVAMRNGDLYALCPLLPSRWKPTSTTIPSLTTTAVSRMASINDDETDMDERRAADQQYEWVQEIDNEEPQIHQSIDSLGEFEIRYRPQNPSAIPRLQGPFTIVPEEDASEIEVSDIHVFPAKLDEQDLFDGEDYDEIDPGLVQPISFTTICVATPENQVWFAIDLDGVTGQWLPKKGKSAFGVPSSDATPLTLIDVVTLDGTTTDPATNWPVFTPDIAYNCSIFVTTQKHVYAVSLDDWVTQLGAELSGTEPVDLGLKTRLETRCQNQVCLTDKLIEVREPSEALSAPTTIDDTSLGYFLLTATSNAPYGVVFDQAPIGTSIVGPSTTDFTMSSSHLEAQFVNMPGSPIETIPAREPYCPPKIFYFNQHIPIDSMRQRLPPHLKKVISERPMRLSPAMLEIMTFTHRTVGVQSAGLENAAAELFRRCERLRIELAGQVKQMTELAQQLQRLTATTEEDENGNVKERKTPETRINEARERQSKLVARYEALRRKVGHVGSANRELSSKELAWMHEIDSLGQNVGIVGKEDGEQEAGRSDTTLDKRFETVKQLTRSLVEEAHSIEKQQQQSPASPKGPPGLDASMSSISASSITPSMSASQITLTSRSSGAAASPRSSNFGGLGISSRLQKESIADIMATVEREGAVIEAAMKRLERLKMEY
;
A
#
# COMPACT_ATOMS: atom_id res chain seq x y z
N MET A 1 -2.79 7.56 -9.74
CA MET A 1 -3.15 7.98 -8.36
C MET A 1 -4.01 6.93 -7.67
N PRO A 2 -3.72 6.60 -6.40
CA PRO A 2 -4.56 5.71 -5.61
C PRO A 2 -5.91 6.34 -5.32
N LYS A 3 -6.99 5.59 -5.55
CA LYS A 3 -8.35 6.04 -5.26
C LYS A 3 -8.62 5.96 -3.76
N VAL A 4 -9.09 7.03 -3.14
CA VAL A 4 -9.40 7.04 -1.70
C VAL A 4 -10.69 6.26 -1.42
N ILE A 5 -10.60 5.21 -0.61
CA ILE A 5 -11.72 4.42 -0.10
C ILE A 5 -12.24 4.96 1.22
N GLY A 6 -11.40 5.57 2.06
CA GLY A 6 -11.83 6.04 3.35
C GLY A 6 -10.75 6.75 4.16
N TYR A 7 -11.18 7.38 5.24
CA TYR A 7 -10.32 8.12 6.15
C TYR A 7 -10.28 7.46 7.53
N THR A 8 -9.15 7.61 8.21
CA THR A 8 -8.77 7.11 9.55
C THR A 8 -9.64 5.97 10.05
N PRO A 9 -9.21 4.70 9.91
CA PRO A 9 -10.00 3.55 10.30
C PRO A 9 -10.60 3.66 11.72
N PRO A 10 -11.83 3.17 11.95
CA PRO A 10 -12.50 3.27 13.25
C PRO A 10 -11.68 2.73 14.43
N PHE A 11 -10.94 1.64 14.23
CA PHE A 11 -10.08 1.02 15.25
C PHE A 11 -8.85 1.88 15.65
N LEU A 12 -8.55 2.96 14.91
CA LEU A 12 -7.52 3.95 15.22
C LEU A 12 -8.11 5.28 15.73
N SER A 13 -9.40 5.52 15.53
CA SER A 13 -10.09 6.73 15.98
C SER A 13 -10.61 6.60 17.41
N ARG A 14 -10.58 7.68 18.19
CA ARG A 14 -11.07 7.64 19.58
C ARG A 14 -12.57 7.27 19.58
N PRO A 15 -13.05 6.41 20.52
CA PRO A 15 -12.38 5.95 21.75
C PRO A 15 -11.67 4.59 21.63
N SER A 16 -11.39 4.11 20.41
CA SER A 16 -10.73 2.81 20.19
C SER A 16 -9.39 2.73 20.95
N PRO A 17 -8.95 1.51 21.33
CA PRO A 17 -7.67 1.36 21.99
C PRO A 17 -6.48 1.67 21.05
N GLY A 18 -6.63 1.51 19.74
CA GLY A 18 -5.61 1.89 18.75
C GLY A 18 -5.29 3.38 18.73
N SER A 19 -6.26 4.24 19.07
CA SER A 19 -6.01 5.68 19.22
C SER A 19 -5.01 6.01 20.35
N ARG A 20 -4.87 5.13 21.35
CA ARG A 20 -3.94 5.31 22.47
C ARG A 20 -2.48 5.13 22.06
N ILE A 21 -2.20 4.49 20.92
CA ILE A 21 -0.85 4.33 20.39
C ILE A 21 -0.23 5.71 20.12
N PHE A 22 -1.01 6.65 19.61
CA PHE A 22 -0.56 7.97 19.18
C PHE A 22 -0.76 9.08 20.21
N THR A 23 -1.45 8.79 21.33
CA THR A 23 -1.90 9.81 22.28
C THR A 23 -1.31 9.60 23.67
N ASP A 24 -0.78 10.65 24.30
CA ASP A 24 -0.26 10.57 25.67
C ASP A 24 -1.30 10.99 26.70
N PRO A 25 -1.72 10.11 27.62
CA PRO A 25 -2.51 10.52 28.78
C PRO A 25 -1.64 11.16 29.88
N GLU A 26 -0.32 10.99 29.90
CA GLU A 26 0.56 11.55 30.93
C GLU A 26 1.02 12.98 30.57
N PRO A 27 1.19 13.88 31.57
CA PRO A 27 1.74 15.19 31.30
C PRO A 27 3.15 15.02 30.73
N GLN A 28 3.41 15.67 29.60
CA GLN A 28 4.75 15.74 29.00
C GLN A 28 5.73 16.27 30.06
N SER A 29 6.42 15.36 30.75
CA SER A 29 7.57 15.68 31.59
C SER A 29 8.56 16.47 30.73
N PRO A 30 9.17 17.52 31.31
CA PRO A 30 9.26 18.83 30.71
C PRO A 30 9.94 18.80 29.33
N ALA A 31 9.61 19.82 28.52
CA ALA A 31 10.46 20.27 27.42
C ALA A 31 11.93 20.10 27.79
N SER A 32 12.71 19.58 26.85
CA SER A 32 14.15 19.29 26.93
C SER A 32 14.90 20.17 27.94
N PRO A 33 15.97 19.65 28.58
CA PRO A 33 16.85 20.44 29.44
C PRO A 33 17.59 21.61 28.74
N SER A 34 17.13 22.03 27.55
CA SER A 34 17.39 23.30 26.86
C SER A 34 17.19 24.56 27.72
N LYS A 35 16.75 24.43 28.98
CA LYS A 35 16.72 25.51 29.98
C LYS A 35 17.84 25.45 31.02
N ARG A 36 18.92 24.69 30.83
CA ARG A 36 20.22 25.03 31.46
C ARG A 36 20.91 26.11 30.63
N SER A 37 20.32 27.31 30.65
CA SER A 37 21.06 28.54 30.38
C SER A 37 22.01 28.76 31.56
N SER A 38 23.17 28.12 31.50
CA SER A 38 24.29 28.40 32.42
C SER A 38 25.65 28.11 31.80
N TYR A 39 25.73 27.96 30.48
CA TYR A 39 26.98 28.07 29.75
C TYR A 39 26.94 29.36 28.93
N LEU A 40 27.99 30.16 29.09
CA LEU A 40 28.18 31.51 28.61
C LEU A 40 27.79 31.66 27.13
N GLY A 41 26.88 32.59 26.82
CA GLY A 41 26.88 33.30 25.53
C GLY A 41 26.07 32.75 24.34
N ALA A 42 25.25 31.70 24.47
CA ALA A 42 24.37 31.31 23.36
C ALA A 42 23.11 32.20 23.31
N LEU A 43 22.86 32.83 22.15
CA LEU A 43 21.59 33.50 21.83
C LEU A 43 20.41 32.54 22.10
N PRO A 44 19.21 33.04 22.47
CA PRO A 44 18.03 32.19 22.62
C PRO A 44 17.86 31.36 21.34
N SER A 45 17.96 30.03 21.47
CA SER A 45 17.95 29.07 20.37
C SER A 45 16.88 29.44 19.35
N THR A 46 17.31 29.75 18.13
CA THR A 46 16.46 29.72 16.94
C THR A 46 15.66 28.41 16.95
N GLN A 47 14.38 28.47 16.60
CA GLN A 47 13.56 27.27 16.50
C GLN A 47 14.19 26.34 15.47
N TYR A 48 14.50 25.10 15.85
CA TYR A 48 15.02 24.10 14.92
C TYR A 48 14.10 23.97 13.71
N GLN A 49 14.68 24.18 12.52
CA GLN A 49 14.07 23.93 11.23
C GLN A 49 14.62 22.61 10.69
N GLY A 50 13.75 21.67 10.34
CA GLY A 50 14.17 20.39 9.82
C GLY A 50 13.07 19.32 9.79
N PRO A 51 13.37 18.14 9.23
CA PRO A 51 12.34 17.15 8.92
C PRO A 51 11.77 16.51 10.19
N ARG A 52 10.47 16.19 10.14
CA ARG A 52 9.74 15.53 11.22
C ARG A 52 9.15 14.20 10.76
N ARG A 53 9.81 13.09 11.10
CA ARG A 53 9.38 11.71 10.77
C ARG A 53 9.19 10.89 12.06
N LEU A 54 8.00 10.93 12.66
CA LEU A 54 7.71 10.34 13.98
C LEU A 54 6.96 9.00 13.91
N VAL A 55 6.68 8.51 12.71
CA VAL A 55 6.00 7.24 12.44
C VAL A 55 6.87 6.43 11.48
N ALA A 56 7.02 5.13 11.75
CA ALA A 56 7.66 4.18 10.85
C ALA A 56 6.95 2.82 10.96
N SER A 57 7.01 2.00 9.90
CA SER A 57 6.35 0.69 9.83
C SER A 57 7.32 -0.44 9.45
N ARG A 58 7.03 -1.64 9.96
CA ARG A 58 7.66 -2.91 9.60
C ARG A 58 6.54 -3.90 9.33
N GLY A 59 6.15 -4.06 8.06
CA GLY A 59 4.94 -4.82 7.71
C GLY A 59 3.72 -4.24 8.42
N THR A 60 3.05 -5.05 9.25
CA THR A 60 1.88 -4.64 10.05
C THR A 60 2.24 -3.93 11.36
N GLU A 61 3.50 -3.96 11.77
CA GLU A 61 3.95 -3.30 13.00
C GLU A 61 4.24 -1.82 12.78
N ILE A 62 3.89 -1.00 13.76
CA ILE A 62 4.16 0.43 13.77
C ILE A 62 5.00 0.84 14.97
N PHE A 63 5.88 1.81 14.72
CA PHE A 63 6.70 2.48 15.70
C PHE A 63 6.36 3.96 15.66
N THR A 64 5.91 4.50 16.78
CA THR A 64 5.46 5.89 16.87
C THR A 64 6.15 6.61 18.02
N VAL A 65 6.58 7.84 17.78
CA VAL A 65 7.18 8.68 18.81
C VAL A 65 6.10 9.56 19.43
N VAL A 66 5.86 9.36 20.72
CA VAL A 66 4.95 10.21 21.50
C VAL A 66 5.74 10.85 22.63
N GLY A 67 5.94 12.17 22.53
CA GLY A 67 6.84 12.90 23.41
C GLY A 67 8.30 12.50 23.16
N ASN A 68 8.89 11.78 24.10
CA ASN A 68 10.25 11.23 23.99
C ASN A 68 10.29 9.72 24.28
N LYS A 69 9.17 9.03 24.05
CA LYS A 69 9.01 7.58 24.20
C LYS A 69 8.66 7.00 22.83
N VAL A 70 9.25 5.86 22.48
CA VAL A 70 8.89 5.10 21.28
C VAL A 70 7.86 4.05 21.67
N ARG A 71 6.71 4.05 21.01
CA ARG A 71 5.63 3.07 21.23
C ARG A 71 5.58 2.12 20.04
N TRP A 72 5.39 0.86 20.34
CA TRP A 72 5.40 -0.25 19.39
C TRP A 72 4.12 -1.05 19.51
N ALA A 73 3.45 -1.28 18.37
CA ALA A 73 2.20 -2.03 18.29
C ALA A 73 2.09 -2.73 16.93
N ASP A 74 1.31 -3.81 16.87
CA ASP A 74 0.93 -4.50 15.64
C ASP A 74 -0.50 -4.12 15.28
N LEU A 75 -0.68 -3.43 14.15
CA LEU A 75 -1.97 -2.89 13.74
C LEU A 75 -2.99 -3.98 13.38
N SER A 76 -2.53 -5.12 12.87
CA SER A 76 -3.40 -6.26 12.56
C SER A 76 -4.07 -6.78 13.83
N ALA A 77 -3.27 -7.05 14.87
CA ALA A 77 -3.74 -7.47 16.18
C ALA A 77 -4.66 -6.43 16.84
N VAL A 78 -4.35 -5.13 16.71
CA VAL A 78 -5.20 -4.05 17.24
C VAL A 78 -6.58 -4.04 16.59
N ARG A 79 -6.63 -4.23 15.27
CA ARG A 79 -7.88 -4.27 14.53
C ARG A 79 -8.70 -5.49 14.95
N ASP A 80 -8.10 -6.66 14.99
CA ASP A 80 -8.78 -7.90 15.33
C ASP A 80 -9.36 -7.84 16.75
N GLU A 81 -8.61 -7.30 17.74
CA GLU A 81 -9.10 -7.09 19.10
C GLU A 81 -10.29 -6.09 19.15
N TRP A 82 -10.29 -5.08 18.29
CA TRP A 82 -11.39 -4.12 18.20
C TRP A 82 -12.64 -4.74 17.56
N GLU A 83 -12.47 -5.55 16.50
CA GLU A 83 -13.57 -6.28 15.84
C GLU A 83 -14.20 -7.31 16.79
N ASP A 84 -13.40 -8.09 17.52
CA ASP A 84 -13.88 -9.07 18.50
C ASP A 84 -14.70 -8.41 19.62
N ASN A 85 -14.24 -7.26 20.13
CA ASN A 85 -14.92 -6.51 21.17
C ASN A 85 -16.24 -5.90 20.67
N THR A 86 -16.29 -5.42 19.43
CA THR A 86 -17.52 -4.84 18.85
C THR A 86 -18.56 -5.91 18.53
N GLN A 87 -18.16 -7.08 18.02
CA GLN A 87 -19.05 -8.20 17.75
C GLN A 87 -19.60 -8.85 19.04
N SER A 88 -18.75 -9.00 20.06
CA SER A 88 -19.16 -9.55 21.36
C SER A 88 -20.19 -8.66 22.08
N GLY A 89 -20.13 -7.34 21.86
CA GLY A 89 -21.10 -6.38 22.39
C GLY A 89 -22.51 -6.48 21.78
N ALA A 90 -22.68 -7.15 20.63
CA ALA A 90 -23.98 -7.34 19.99
C ALA A 90 -24.77 -8.55 20.52
N SER A 91 -24.13 -9.47 21.27
CA SER A 91 -24.81 -10.59 21.92
C SER A 91 -25.53 -10.14 23.20
N ARG A 92 -26.84 -9.89 23.10
CA ARG A 92 -27.70 -9.42 24.20
C ARG A 92 -27.86 -10.40 25.39
N PHE A 93 -27.17 -11.53 25.42
CA PHE A 93 -27.29 -12.54 26.51
C PHE A 93 -25.97 -13.11 27.04
N GLY A 94 -24.81 -12.52 26.73
CA GLY A 94 -23.55 -12.89 27.36
C GLY A 94 -23.36 -12.18 28.70
N GLN A 95 -23.23 -12.93 29.79
CA GLN A 95 -22.80 -12.40 31.09
C GLN A 95 -21.57 -11.51 30.93
N SER A 96 -21.72 -10.22 31.25
CA SER A 96 -20.58 -9.34 31.49
C SER A 96 -19.66 -10.03 32.48
N ARG A 97 -18.43 -10.35 32.05
CA ARG A 97 -17.34 -10.81 32.92
C ARG A 97 -17.03 -9.68 33.91
N SER A 98 -17.86 -9.60 34.94
CA SER A 98 -17.78 -8.69 36.07
C SER A 98 -16.83 -9.25 37.12
N ASP A 99 -15.66 -9.71 36.68
CA ASP A 99 -14.60 -10.19 37.56
C ASP A 99 -13.21 -9.84 36.99
N ALA A 100 -13.07 -8.57 36.59
CA ALA A 100 -11.78 -7.93 36.37
C ALA A 100 -11.59 -6.88 37.47
N THR A 101 -11.25 -7.35 38.66
CA THR A 101 -10.56 -6.54 39.66
C THR A 101 -9.30 -5.94 39.02
N GLU A 102 -9.31 -4.63 38.78
CA GLU A 102 -8.14 -3.73 38.67
C GLU A 102 -6.81 -4.35 38.16
N THR A 103 -6.83 -5.11 37.07
CA THR A 103 -5.63 -5.28 36.25
C THR A 103 -5.57 -4.05 35.35
N THR A 104 -4.68 -3.12 35.69
CA THR A 104 -4.20 -2.03 34.85
C THR A 104 -4.45 -2.30 33.37
N GLY A 105 -5.37 -1.52 32.77
CA GLY A 105 -5.95 -1.81 31.45
C GLY A 105 -4.90 -2.22 30.42
N ASP A 106 -5.15 -3.35 29.75
CA ASP A 106 -4.26 -3.94 28.75
C ASP A 106 -3.89 -2.87 27.69
N SER A 107 -2.68 -2.30 27.81
CA SER A 107 -2.18 -1.27 26.89
C SER A 107 -1.90 -1.92 25.54
N VAL A 108 -2.70 -1.62 24.52
CA VAL A 108 -2.60 -2.21 23.16
C VAL A 108 -1.24 -2.01 22.48
N TYR A 109 -0.39 -1.16 23.05
CA TYR A 109 1.00 -0.98 22.63
C TYR A 109 1.97 -1.26 23.78
N ARG A 110 3.21 -1.59 23.42
CA ARG A 110 4.37 -1.67 24.32
C ARG A 110 5.24 -0.43 24.15
N THR A 111 5.77 0.10 25.24
CA THR A 111 6.72 1.23 25.18
C THR A 111 8.14 0.70 25.15
N LEU A 112 8.95 1.17 24.21
CA LEU A 112 10.38 0.91 24.14
C LEU A 112 11.12 2.01 24.90
N ALA A 113 11.85 1.62 25.94
CA ALA A 113 12.70 2.53 26.70
C ALA A 113 14.03 2.72 25.98
N VAL A 114 14.22 3.92 25.42
CA VAL A 114 15.41 4.32 24.66
C VAL A 114 16.15 5.40 25.47
N PRO A 115 17.48 5.35 25.62
CA PRO A 115 18.26 6.29 26.41
C PRO A 115 18.52 7.60 25.66
N VAL A 116 17.48 8.22 25.10
CA VAL A 116 17.56 9.50 24.38
C VAL A 116 17.04 10.61 25.28
N TYR A 117 17.84 11.65 25.50
CA TYR A 117 17.50 12.76 26.39
C TYR A 117 16.90 13.98 25.68
N TYR A 118 17.09 14.08 24.37
CA TYR A 118 16.60 15.18 23.53
C TYR A 118 15.37 14.76 22.74
N GLN A 119 14.63 15.72 22.24
CA GLN A 119 13.43 15.46 21.44
C GLN A 119 13.81 14.68 20.16
N ILE A 120 13.21 13.51 20.00
CA ILE A 120 13.31 12.70 18.78
C ILE A 120 12.59 13.46 17.64
N ARG A 121 13.27 13.59 16.50
CA ARG A 121 12.78 14.29 15.30
C ARG A 121 12.45 13.32 14.18
N GLN A 122 13.27 12.28 14.03
CA GLN A 122 13.13 11.29 12.97
C GLN A 122 13.34 9.89 13.51
N ILE A 123 12.54 8.95 13.03
CA ILE A 123 12.77 7.52 13.18
C ILE A 123 12.73 6.86 11.80
N SER A 124 13.60 5.88 11.57
CA SER A 124 13.69 5.16 10.31
C SER A 124 14.08 3.71 10.56
N ILE A 125 13.36 2.77 9.95
CA ILE A 125 13.58 1.33 10.11
C ILE A 125 14.54 0.86 9.02
N SER A 126 15.45 -0.05 9.36
CA SER A 126 16.37 -0.63 8.40
C SER A 126 15.65 -1.47 7.34
N PRO A 127 16.20 -1.61 6.12
CA PRO A 127 15.67 -2.54 5.12
C PRO A 127 15.54 -3.98 5.63
N SER A 128 16.42 -4.42 6.54
CA SER A 128 16.31 -5.72 7.23
C SER A 128 15.15 -5.84 8.22
N GLY A 129 14.52 -4.72 8.61
CA GLY A 129 13.51 -4.67 9.67
C GLY A 129 14.04 -4.95 11.08
N LEU A 130 15.34 -5.07 11.30
CA LEU A 130 15.94 -5.45 12.59
C LEU A 130 16.50 -4.28 13.39
N PHE A 131 16.77 -3.15 12.75
CA PHE A 131 17.32 -1.96 13.39
C PHE A 131 16.39 -0.76 13.19
N LEU A 132 16.39 0.13 14.19
CA LEU A 132 15.66 1.39 14.16
C LEU A 132 16.64 2.52 14.45
N ALA A 133 16.84 3.39 13.47
CA ALA A 133 17.55 4.65 13.66
C ALA A 133 16.62 5.65 14.35
N ILE A 134 17.09 6.22 15.46
CA ILE A 134 16.39 7.21 16.28
C ILE A 134 17.25 8.47 16.30
N CYS A 135 16.77 9.48 15.60
CA CYS A 135 17.51 10.71 15.34
C CYS A 135 16.88 11.88 16.08
N THR A 136 17.74 12.66 16.72
CA THR A 136 17.43 13.98 17.28
C THR A 136 17.93 15.03 16.28
N GLU A 137 18.11 16.28 16.71
CA GLU A 137 18.73 17.32 15.89
C GLU A 137 20.21 17.05 15.59
N HIS A 138 20.98 16.53 16.57
CA HIS A 138 22.44 16.37 16.47
C HIS A 138 22.94 14.95 16.73
N THR A 139 22.12 14.12 17.39
CA THR A 139 22.53 12.76 17.83
C THR A 139 21.73 11.69 17.12
N VAL A 140 22.39 10.59 16.77
CA VAL A 140 21.80 9.39 16.16
C VAL A 140 21.99 8.20 17.10
N HIS A 141 20.93 7.43 17.32
CA HIS A 141 20.97 6.20 18.11
C HIS A 141 20.38 5.05 17.31
N ILE A 142 21.03 3.88 17.32
CA ILE A 142 20.57 2.67 16.65
C ILE A 142 20.00 1.72 17.70
N ALA A 143 18.71 1.46 17.65
CA ALA A 143 18.02 0.51 18.50
C ALA A 143 17.88 -0.84 17.78
N VAL A 144 18.23 -1.94 18.45
CA VAL A 144 18.01 -3.30 17.94
C VAL A 144 16.57 -3.69 18.22
N LEU A 145 15.74 -3.81 17.19
CA LEU A 145 14.33 -4.10 17.35
C LEU A 145 14.11 -5.49 17.97
N PRO A 146 13.20 -5.62 18.94
CA PRO A 146 12.81 -6.91 19.48
C PRO A 146 12.01 -7.74 18.46
N ASP A 147 11.98 -9.05 18.68
CA ASP A 147 11.13 -9.98 17.95
C ASP A 147 9.64 -9.75 18.29
N SER A 148 8.78 -9.85 17.27
CA SER A 148 7.32 -9.62 17.29
C SER A 148 6.60 -10.41 18.37
N SER A 149 7.12 -11.58 18.75
CA SER A 149 6.59 -12.40 19.85
C SER A 149 6.49 -11.64 21.18
N ARG A 150 7.32 -10.62 21.39
CA ARG A 150 7.34 -9.77 22.58
C ARG A 150 6.12 -8.85 22.69
N LEU A 151 5.34 -8.64 21.64
CA LEU A 151 4.07 -7.92 21.74
C LEU A 151 2.98 -8.76 22.42
N LYS A 152 3.05 -10.09 22.30
CA LYS A 152 2.09 -11.03 22.90
C LYS A 152 2.40 -11.37 24.36
N GLU A 153 3.51 -10.87 24.90
CA GLU A 153 3.92 -11.10 26.28
C GLU A 153 3.03 -10.32 27.26
N HIS A 154 2.46 -11.01 28.26
CA HIS A 154 1.57 -10.43 29.26
C HIS A 154 2.23 -9.31 30.11
N ALA A 155 3.57 -9.30 30.20
CA ALA A 155 4.33 -8.28 30.91
C ALA A 155 4.53 -7.02 30.05
N ARG A 156 3.57 -6.10 30.08
CA ARG A 156 3.59 -4.84 29.30
C ARG A 156 4.40 -3.70 29.93
N SER A 157 5.39 -4.02 30.78
CA SER A 157 6.36 -3.04 31.30
C SER A 157 7.20 -2.46 30.16
N PRO A 158 7.72 -1.21 30.28
CA PRO A 158 8.56 -0.61 29.25
C PRO A 158 9.77 -1.51 28.97
N LEU A 159 9.91 -1.93 27.71
CA LEU A 159 10.95 -2.85 27.28
C LEU A 159 12.25 -2.07 27.07
N LYS A 160 13.30 -2.43 27.81
CA LYS A 160 14.63 -1.88 27.57
C LYS A 160 15.21 -2.51 26.32
N VAL A 161 15.39 -1.69 25.29
CA VAL A 161 15.98 -2.12 24.02
C VAL A 161 17.49 -1.88 24.06
N LYS A 162 18.27 -2.75 23.43
CA LYS A 162 19.70 -2.52 23.25
C LYS A 162 19.88 -1.41 22.22
N THR A 163 20.42 -0.28 22.66
CA THR A 163 20.56 0.93 21.86
C THR A 163 22.02 1.37 21.89
N TYR A 164 22.56 1.70 20.72
CA TYR A 164 23.92 2.20 20.58
C TYR A 164 23.89 3.64 20.08
N GLN A 165 24.72 4.51 20.65
CA GLN A 165 24.92 5.85 20.10
C GLN A 165 25.86 5.75 18.91
N LEU A 166 25.45 6.31 17.77
CA LEU A 166 26.25 6.33 16.56
C LEU A 166 27.21 7.51 16.59
N GLY A 167 28.50 7.26 16.38
CA GLY A 167 29.55 8.26 16.38
C GLY A 167 29.52 9.14 17.64
N PRO A 168 29.91 8.63 18.83
CA PRO A 168 29.87 9.41 20.07
C PRO A 168 30.71 10.69 20.08
N THR A 169 31.63 10.83 19.11
CA THR A 169 32.44 12.03 18.87
C THR A 169 32.08 12.77 17.57
N VAL A 170 31.10 12.26 16.81
CA VAL A 170 30.71 12.81 15.51
C VAL A 170 29.31 13.42 15.60
N HIS A 171 28.33 12.63 16.04
CA HIS A 171 26.95 13.07 16.20
C HIS A 171 26.72 13.51 17.65
N VAL A 172 27.19 14.73 17.93
CA VAL A 172 27.15 15.37 19.25
C VAL A 172 26.69 16.81 19.07
N ILE A 173 26.08 17.39 20.11
CA ILE A 173 25.51 18.73 20.12
C ILE A 173 26.45 19.88 19.69
N PRO A 174 27.76 19.91 20.03
CA PRO A 174 28.63 20.98 19.57
C PRO A 174 28.99 20.85 18.07
N GLU A 175 28.71 19.71 17.45
CA GLU A 175 28.95 19.48 16.02
C GLU A 175 27.73 19.90 15.18
N SER A 176 27.86 19.86 13.86
CA SER A 176 26.80 20.25 12.91
C SER A 176 25.53 19.39 13.05
N PRO A 177 24.32 19.98 12.92
CA PRO A 177 23.06 19.24 12.97
C PRO A 177 22.91 18.26 11.79
N LEU A 178 22.01 17.30 11.96
CA LEU A 178 21.67 16.30 10.95
C LEU A 178 20.72 16.91 9.92
N ALA A 179 21.10 16.80 8.64
CA ALA A 179 20.24 17.12 7.50
C ALA A 179 19.43 15.89 7.06
N SER A 180 20.09 14.74 6.92
CA SER A 180 19.44 13.49 6.46
C SER A 180 20.09 12.24 7.03
N VAL A 181 19.27 11.21 7.24
CA VAL A 181 19.68 9.89 7.73
C VAL A 181 19.00 8.82 6.88
N LEU A 182 19.79 8.10 6.09
CA LEU A 182 19.32 7.21 5.02
C LEU A 182 19.94 5.83 5.18
N TRP A 183 19.18 4.77 4.93
CA TRP A 183 19.75 3.43 4.77
C TRP A 183 20.27 3.27 3.34
N HIS A 184 21.41 2.62 3.19
CA HIS A 184 21.98 2.40 1.86
C HIS A 184 21.17 1.33 1.11
N PRO A 185 20.66 1.58 -0.11
CA PRO A 185 19.81 0.63 -0.84
C PRO A 185 20.48 -0.72 -1.08
N LEU A 186 21.73 -0.69 -1.57
CA LEU A 186 22.54 -1.89 -1.87
C LEU A 186 23.33 -2.43 -0.65
N ALA A 187 22.91 -2.10 0.57
CA ALA A 187 23.61 -2.58 1.77
C ALA A 187 23.56 -4.10 1.87
N CYS A 188 24.66 -4.72 2.33
CA CYS A 188 24.64 -6.10 2.79
C CYS A 188 23.93 -6.21 4.15
N ALA A 189 22.60 -6.15 4.11
CA ALA A 189 21.73 -6.30 5.26
C ALA A 189 21.68 -7.77 5.69
N THR A 190 22.13 -8.06 6.91
CA THR A 190 22.09 -9.39 7.55
C THR A 190 21.54 -9.24 8.97
N ALA A 191 21.21 -10.35 9.63
CA ALA A 191 20.72 -10.33 11.01
C ALA A 191 21.60 -9.57 12.04
N SER A 192 22.87 -9.34 11.72
CA SER A 192 23.83 -8.63 12.57
C SER A 192 24.44 -7.37 11.93
N THR A 193 24.31 -7.17 10.62
CA THR A 193 24.99 -6.10 9.90
C THR A 193 24.03 -5.30 9.04
N ASP A 194 24.26 -4.00 8.95
CA ASP A 194 23.48 -3.10 8.11
C ASP A 194 24.30 -1.83 7.79
N CYS A 195 23.85 -1.00 6.84
CA CYS A 195 24.57 0.20 6.44
C CYS A 195 23.68 1.45 6.45
N LEU A 196 24.16 2.50 7.13
CA LEU A 196 23.49 3.79 7.23
C LEU A 196 24.40 4.90 6.72
N VAL A 197 23.82 5.85 6.00
CA VAL A 197 24.46 7.08 5.55
C VAL A 197 23.86 8.25 6.31
N THR A 198 24.72 9.09 6.89
CA THR A 198 24.33 10.32 7.57
C THR A 198 24.90 11.52 6.83
N VAL A 199 24.08 12.53 6.62
CA VAL A 199 24.47 13.82 6.04
C VAL A 199 24.20 14.91 7.08
N THR A 200 25.22 15.69 7.39
CA THR A 200 25.12 16.86 8.30
C THR A 200 24.98 18.15 7.52
N ALA A 201 24.45 19.21 8.13
CA ALA A 201 24.26 20.52 7.49
C ALA A 201 25.57 21.13 6.95
N GLU A 202 26.73 20.80 7.53
CA GLU A 202 28.06 21.17 7.00
C GLU A 202 28.49 20.40 5.72
N ALA A 203 27.55 19.78 5.02
CA ALA A 203 27.77 18.94 3.85
C ALA A 203 28.83 17.84 4.05
N ALA A 204 28.79 17.16 5.20
CA ALA A 204 29.63 16.00 5.47
C ALA A 204 28.83 14.69 5.40
N VAL A 205 29.18 13.84 4.44
CA VAL A 205 28.57 12.54 4.16
C VAL A 205 29.38 11.45 4.85
N ARG A 206 28.72 10.60 5.65
CA ARG A 206 29.40 9.53 6.40
C ARG A 206 28.66 8.20 6.21
N VAL A 207 29.39 7.16 5.83
CA VAL A 207 28.89 5.80 5.64
C VAL A 207 29.28 4.95 6.85
N TRP A 208 28.27 4.42 7.53
CA TRP A 208 28.39 3.64 8.75
C TRP A 208 27.98 2.20 8.47
N GLU A 209 28.91 1.27 8.66
CA GLU A 209 28.62 -0.16 8.57
C GLU A 209 28.53 -0.74 9.96
N PHE A 210 27.35 -1.21 10.30
CA PHE A 210 27.06 -1.80 11.59
C PHE A 210 27.45 -3.26 11.60
N ASP A 211 28.05 -3.67 12.70
CA ASP A 211 28.18 -5.06 13.05
C ASP A 211 27.88 -5.22 14.54
N LYS A 212 26.83 -5.97 14.86
CA LYS A 212 26.41 -6.27 16.23
C LYS A 212 27.52 -6.93 17.05
N ALA A 213 28.45 -7.66 16.41
CA ALA A 213 29.59 -8.27 17.07
C ALA A 213 30.71 -7.27 17.37
N ASN A 214 30.78 -6.17 16.63
CA ASN A 214 31.87 -5.20 16.69
C ASN A 214 31.37 -3.81 17.12
N SER A 215 31.51 -3.48 18.39
CA SER A 215 31.12 -2.16 18.91
C SER A 215 31.88 -0.99 18.27
N TRP A 216 33.10 -1.21 17.77
CA TRP A 216 33.92 -0.15 17.16
C TRP A 216 33.35 0.34 15.81
N SER A 217 32.53 -0.48 15.16
CA SER A 217 31.89 -0.12 13.89
C SER A 217 30.87 1.03 14.04
N LEU A 218 30.43 1.29 15.27
CA LEU A 218 29.52 2.38 15.64
C LEU A 218 30.27 3.65 16.08
N ASP A 219 31.54 3.54 16.43
CA ASP A 219 32.33 4.68 16.93
C ASP A 219 32.87 5.53 15.78
N ARG A 220 33.22 4.90 14.65
CA ARG A 220 33.80 5.57 13.47
C ARG A 220 33.16 5.10 12.17
N PRO A 221 32.89 6.03 11.24
CA PRO A 221 32.38 5.66 9.93
C PRO A 221 33.46 4.93 9.12
N LYS A 222 33.03 4.12 8.15
CA LYS A 222 33.91 3.43 7.21
C LYS A 222 34.37 4.35 6.08
N LEU A 223 33.53 5.30 5.70
CA LEU A 223 33.84 6.35 4.75
C LEU A 223 33.32 7.67 5.28
N SER A 224 34.12 8.72 5.20
CA SER A 224 33.74 10.07 5.62
C SER A 224 34.22 11.05 4.57
N ILE A 225 33.30 11.83 4.01
CA ILE A 225 33.54 12.75 2.90
C ILE A 225 33.02 14.12 3.30
N ASP A 226 33.86 15.14 3.21
CA ASP A 226 33.51 16.55 3.32
C ASP A 226 33.31 17.10 1.91
N LEU A 227 32.05 17.38 1.52
CA LEU A 227 31.73 17.79 0.15
C LEU A 227 32.39 19.12 -0.22
N ARG A 228 32.59 20.01 0.75
CA ARG A 228 33.30 21.29 0.54
C ARG A 228 34.74 21.06 0.07
N LYS A 229 35.45 20.15 0.74
CA LYS A 229 36.82 19.77 0.34
C LYS A 229 36.85 19.03 -0.99
N LEU A 230 35.80 18.27 -1.29
CA LEU A 230 35.70 17.49 -2.52
C LEU A 230 35.36 18.38 -3.73
N ALA A 231 34.59 19.44 -3.53
CA ALA A 231 34.30 20.46 -4.54
C ALA A 231 35.59 21.16 -5.02
N ASP A 232 36.48 21.50 -4.09
CA ASP A 232 37.81 22.06 -4.39
C ASP A 232 38.85 20.99 -4.79
N GLY A 233 38.45 19.73 -4.84
CA GLY A 233 39.33 18.59 -5.04
C GLY A 233 39.89 18.51 -6.45
N VAL A 234 41.21 18.41 -6.59
CA VAL A 234 41.88 18.30 -7.92
C VAL A 234 42.34 16.87 -8.21
N SER A 235 42.52 16.03 -7.18
CA SER A 235 42.98 14.66 -7.35
C SER A 235 42.34 13.71 -6.36
N CYS A 236 42.11 12.45 -6.76
CA CYS A 236 41.50 11.44 -5.89
C CYS A 236 42.36 11.07 -4.65
N ASP A 237 43.66 11.38 -4.67
CA ASP A 237 44.61 11.09 -3.58
C ASP A 237 44.67 12.19 -2.49
N GLN A 238 43.73 13.13 -2.48
CA GLN A 238 43.62 14.17 -1.46
C GLN A 238 42.82 13.66 -0.25
N ASP A 239 43.00 14.32 0.89
CA ASP A 239 42.25 14.01 2.11
C ASP A 239 40.91 14.76 2.11
N PHE A 240 39.84 14.02 1.87
CA PHE A 240 38.47 14.53 1.89
C PHE A 240 37.76 14.24 3.21
N GLU A 241 38.43 13.75 4.25
CA GLU A 241 37.78 13.51 5.54
C GLU A 241 37.41 14.83 6.24
N PRO A 242 36.21 14.94 6.85
CA PRO A 242 35.83 16.07 7.69
C PRO A 242 36.78 16.28 8.87
N SER A 243 36.92 17.51 9.34
CA SER A 243 37.75 17.81 10.52
C SER A 243 37.23 17.08 11.76
N GLY A 244 38.12 16.33 12.43
CA GLY A 244 37.76 15.61 13.66
C GLY A 244 37.35 16.52 14.83
N PHE A 245 36.59 15.93 15.76
CA PHE A 245 36.04 16.57 16.96
C PHE A 245 37.02 17.46 17.72
N GLY A 246 36.57 18.67 18.08
CA GLY A 246 37.34 19.61 18.91
C GLY A 246 38.44 20.39 18.18
N LYS A 247 38.59 20.20 16.86
CA LYS A 247 39.39 21.10 16.02
C LYS A 247 38.60 22.37 15.74
N THR A 248 39.28 23.53 15.71
CA THR A 248 38.63 24.80 15.39
C THR A 248 38.15 24.78 13.94
N ARG A 249 36.83 24.95 13.73
CA ARG A 249 36.26 25.19 12.40
C ARG A 249 36.83 26.51 11.87
N GLY A 250 37.31 26.49 10.62
CA GLY A 250 37.64 27.71 9.89
C GLY A 250 36.39 28.49 9.53
N PHE A 251 36.57 29.62 8.85
CA PHE A 251 35.47 30.31 8.18
C PHE A 251 35.65 30.09 6.68
N SER A 252 34.66 29.50 6.02
CA SER A 252 34.59 29.43 4.55
C SER A 252 33.33 30.12 4.04
N VAL A 253 33.33 30.53 2.77
CA VAL A 253 32.11 30.99 2.08
C VAL A 253 31.13 29.81 1.93
N ASP A 254 31.68 28.60 1.74
CA ASP A 254 30.92 27.36 1.62
C ASP A 254 30.16 26.97 2.90
N ASP A 255 30.44 27.63 4.03
CA ASP A 255 29.66 27.41 5.26
C ASP A 255 28.21 27.91 5.12
N PHE A 256 27.95 28.81 4.15
CA PHE A 256 26.60 29.27 3.79
C PHE A 256 26.13 28.66 2.46
N ASP A 257 26.99 28.63 1.45
CA ASP A 257 26.59 28.16 0.10
C ASP A 257 26.38 26.65 0.06
N MET A 258 27.21 25.86 0.77
CA MET A 258 27.10 24.40 0.84
C MET A 258 26.46 23.93 2.16
N GLU A 259 25.39 24.59 2.60
CA GLU A 259 24.56 24.10 3.70
C GLU A 259 23.61 23.01 3.19
N ALA A 260 23.86 21.74 3.54
CA ALA A 260 23.02 20.62 3.12
C ALA A 260 21.66 20.65 3.82
N SER A 261 20.57 20.68 3.04
CA SER A 261 19.19 20.68 3.54
C SER A 261 18.62 19.26 3.63
N ALA A 262 18.77 18.50 2.54
CA ALA A 262 18.29 17.13 2.44
C ALA A 262 19.15 16.29 1.49
N ALA A 263 19.06 14.97 1.62
CA ALA A 263 19.69 14.03 0.71
C ALA A 263 18.78 12.81 0.49
N CYS A 264 18.90 12.19 -0.68
CA CYS A 264 18.24 10.92 -0.99
C CYS A 264 19.09 10.10 -1.98
N PHE A 265 18.89 8.78 -2.02
CA PHE A 265 19.48 7.95 -3.07
C PHE A 265 18.64 8.05 -4.35
N GLY A 266 19.29 7.98 -5.51
CA GLY A 266 18.63 8.06 -6.82
C GLY A 266 17.71 6.87 -7.11
N GLY A 267 18.03 5.69 -6.56
CA GLY A 267 17.25 4.46 -6.68
C GLY A 267 17.06 3.74 -5.34
N ARG A 268 16.21 2.73 -5.32
CA ARG A 268 15.89 1.89 -4.16
C ARG A 268 16.51 0.49 -4.23
N GLY A 269 17.28 0.20 -5.29
CA GLY A 269 17.92 -1.09 -5.49
C GLY A 269 16.93 -2.15 -5.99
N ARG A 270 15.97 -1.74 -6.82
CA ARG A 270 15.08 -2.66 -7.54
C ARG A 270 15.74 -3.14 -8.83
N GLU A 271 15.24 -4.24 -9.38
CA GLU A 271 15.78 -4.86 -10.59
C GLU A 271 15.49 -4.04 -11.86
N ASP A 272 14.40 -3.26 -11.85
CA ASP A 272 13.92 -2.44 -12.97
C ASP A 272 14.57 -1.03 -13.04
N GLU A 273 15.46 -0.69 -12.10
CA GLU A 273 16.09 0.62 -12.00
C GLU A 273 17.46 0.65 -12.68
N ASP A 274 17.86 1.83 -13.20
CA ASP A 274 19.22 2.05 -13.67
C ASP A 274 20.26 1.68 -12.60
N ALA A 275 21.33 1.03 -13.05
CA ALA A 275 22.33 0.48 -12.15
C ALA A 275 23.07 1.55 -11.35
N TRP A 276 23.37 2.71 -11.97
CA TRP A 276 24.03 3.83 -11.29
C TRP A 276 23.11 4.55 -10.31
N ALA A 277 21.80 4.55 -10.54
CA ALA A 277 20.84 5.29 -9.70
C ALA A 277 20.86 4.84 -8.23
N SER A 278 20.88 3.54 -7.97
CA SER A 278 20.88 2.99 -6.60
C SER A 278 22.19 3.23 -5.81
N MET A 279 23.27 3.58 -6.52
CA MET A 279 24.56 3.99 -5.94
C MET A 279 24.84 5.50 -6.04
N THR A 280 23.87 6.29 -6.52
CA THR A 280 23.98 7.74 -6.60
C THR A 280 23.33 8.38 -5.38
N LEU A 281 24.11 9.14 -4.60
CA LEU A 281 23.57 9.98 -3.53
C LEU A 281 23.36 11.40 -4.06
N TRP A 282 22.11 11.85 -4.07
CA TRP A 282 21.73 13.23 -4.36
C TRP A 282 21.69 14.04 -3.07
N VAL A 283 22.28 15.23 -3.10
CA VAL A 283 22.32 16.18 -1.98
C VAL A 283 21.80 17.52 -2.47
N ALA A 284 20.76 18.02 -1.80
CA ALA A 284 20.21 19.34 -2.04
C ALA A 284 20.74 20.32 -1.01
N MET A 285 21.38 21.39 -1.48
CA MET A 285 21.83 22.49 -0.65
C MET A 285 20.67 23.47 -0.40
N ARG A 286 20.76 24.22 0.71
CA ARG A 286 19.74 25.18 1.13
C ARG A 286 19.53 26.29 0.10
N ASN A 287 20.57 26.68 -0.63
CA ASN A 287 20.57 27.74 -1.65
C ASN A 287 19.93 27.32 -2.99
N GLY A 288 19.53 26.06 -3.17
CA GLY A 288 18.96 25.55 -4.42
C GLY A 288 19.90 24.68 -5.26
N ASP A 289 21.20 24.66 -4.96
CA ASP A 289 22.15 23.85 -5.72
C ASP A 289 21.96 22.37 -5.41
N LEU A 290 21.93 21.55 -6.47
CA LEU A 290 21.89 20.11 -6.35
C LEU A 290 23.26 19.51 -6.69
N TYR A 291 23.67 18.49 -5.93
CA TYR A 291 24.89 17.76 -6.18
C TYR A 291 24.62 16.25 -6.17
N ALA A 292 25.43 15.51 -6.92
CA ALA A 292 25.38 14.05 -6.96
C ALA A 292 26.75 13.43 -6.67
N LEU A 293 26.75 12.34 -5.89
CA LEU A 293 27.90 11.48 -5.66
C LEU A 293 27.63 10.09 -6.24
N CYS A 294 28.34 9.74 -7.31
CA CYS A 294 28.20 8.45 -7.97
C CYS A 294 29.58 7.89 -8.39
N PRO A 295 29.95 6.65 -8.02
CA PRO A 295 29.20 5.71 -7.17
C PRO A 295 29.57 5.84 -5.67
N LEU A 296 28.57 5.99 -4.79
CA LEU A 296 28.73 5.89 -3.35
C LEU A 296 28.32 4.48 -2.89
N LEU A 297 29.30 3.68 -2.46
CA LEU A 297 29.05 2.30 -2.00
C LEU A 297 29.65 2.03 -0.61
N PRO A 298 29.01 1.15 0.20
CA PRO A 298 29.64 0.55 1.38
C PRO A 298 30.77 -0.40 0.97
N SER A 299 31.60 -0.82 1.92
CA SER A 299 32.72 -1.74 1.66
C SER A 299 32.28 -3.10 1.10
N ARG A 300 31.07 -3.54 1.47
CA ARG A 300 30.39 -4.73 0.97
C ARG A 300 28.98 -4.36 0.57
N TRP A 301 28.60 -4.73 -0.64
CA TRP A 301 27.31 -4.36 -1.21
C TRP A 301 26.66 -5.57 -1.89
N LYS A 302 25.34 -5.49 -2.04
CA LYS A 302 24.50 -6.53 -2.64
C LYS A 302 23.97 -5.99 -3.98
N PRO A 303 24.56 -6.38 -5.13
CA PRO A 303 24.00 -6.07 -6.44
C PRO A 303 22.66 -6.78 -6.68
N THR A 304 21.81 -6.22 -7.54
CA THR A 304 20.68 -6.94 -8.13
C THR A 304 21.16 -7.83 -9.28
N SER A 305 20.31 -8.77 -9.73
CA SER A 305 20.57 -9.64 -10.88
C SER A 305 20.92 -8.86 -12.16
N THR A 306 20.29 -7.69 -12.35
CA THR A 306 20.44 -6.81 -13.51
C THR A 306 21.58 -5.78 -13.37
N THR A 307 22.02 -5.48 -12.14
CA THR A 307 23.00 -4.41 -11.88
C THR A 307 24.31 -4.62 -12.63
N ILE A 308 24.97 -5.77 -12.47
CA ILE A 308 26.30 -6.03 -13.04
C ILE A 308 26.24 -6.13 -14.58
N PRO A 309 25.31 -6.90 -15.18
CA PRO A 309 25.16 -6.93 -16.64
C PRO A 309 24.91 -5.53 -17.23
N SER A 310 24.03 -4.74 -16.62
CA SER A 310 23.73 -3.38 -17.06
C SER A 310 24.96 -2.45 -16.99
N LEU A 311 25.73 -2.51 -15.91
CA LEU A 311 26.97 -1.72 -15.78
C LEU A 311 28.01 -2.12 -16.83
N THR A 312 28.12 -3.41 -17.14
CA THR A 312 29.06 -3.92 -18.14
C THR A 312 28.66 -3.46 -19.54
N THR A 313 27.39 -3.60 -19.90
CA THR A 313 26.87 -3.16 -21.19
C THR A 313 27.00 -1.64 -21.35
N THR A 314 26.65 -0.85 -20.34
CA THR A 314 26.74 0.62 -20.37
C THR A 314 28.19 1.13 -20.42
N ALA A 315 29.11 0.51 -19.68
CA ALA A 315 30.52 0.90 -19.71
C ALA A 315 31.18 0.57 -21.05
N VAL A 316 30.90 -0.61 -21.63
CA VAL A 316 31.44 -1.03 -22.92
C VAL A 316 30.83 -0.20 -24.06
N SER A 317 29.52 0.06 -24.05
CA SER A 317 28.85 0.87 -25.06
C SER A 317 29.36 2.31 -25.06
N ARG A 318 29.52 2.91 -23.87
CA ARG A 318 30.08 4.26 -23.72
C ARG A 318 31.52 4.35 -24.21
N MET A 319 32.35 3.36 -23.89
CA MET A 319 33.72 3.30 -24.38
C MET A 319 33.78 3.17 -25.91
N ALA A 320 32.83 2.44 -26.51
CA ALA A 320 32.73 2.28 -27.96
C ALA A 320 32.20 3.53 -28.68
N SER A 321 31.37 4.35 -28.03
CA SER A 321 30.79 5.57 -28.63
C SER A 321 31.74 6.78 -28.66
N ILE A 322 32.83 6.75 -27.89
CA ILE A 322 33.80 7.85 -27.83
C ILE A 322 34.67 7.84 -29.08
N ASN A 323 34.50 8.85 -29.93
CA ASN A 323 35.33 9.08 -31.12
C ASN A 323 36.56 9.92 -30.79
N ASP A 324 37.75 9.50 -31.23
CA ASP A 324 39.05 10.07 -30.83
C ASP A 324 39.30 11.56 -31.19
N ASP A 325 38.50 12.16 -32.10
CA ASP A 325 38.78 13.49 -32.67
C ASP A 325 37.88 14.65 -32.18
N GLU A 326 36.73 14.39 -31.52
CA GLU A 326 35.74 15.44 -31.14
C GLU A 326 35.29 15.44 -29.66
N THR A 327 35.63 14.44 -28.85
CA THR A 327 35.12 14.32 -27.46
C THR A 327 35.97 15.04 -26.43
N ASP A 328 35.33 15.57 -25.37
CA ASP A 328 36.02 16.21 -24.27
C ASP A 328 36.96 15.24 -23.53
N MET A 329 38.16 15.71 -23.19
CA MET A 329 39.20 14.90 -22.53
C MET A 329 38.76 14.36 -21.16
N ASP A 330 37.83 15.05 -20.50
CA ASP A 330 37.28 14.63 -19.21
C ASP A 330 36.19 13.55 -19.38
N GLU A 331 35.38 13.60 -20.44
CA GLU A 331 34.41 12.54 -20.77
C GLU A 331 35.11 11.23 -21.12
N ARG A 332 36.16 11.30 -21.94
CA ARG A 332 36.99 10.13 -22.28
C ARG A 332 37.62 9.52 -21.04
N ARG A 333 38.11 10.36 -20.12
CA ARG A 333 38.66 9.91 -18.84
C ARG A 333 37.59 9.23 -17.97
N ALA A 334 36.38 9.78 -17.93
CA ALA A 334 35.29 9.19 -17.16
C ALA A 334 34.92 7.79 -17.69
N ALA A 335 34.87 7.61 -19.02
CA ALA A 335 34.62 6.29 -19.61
C ALA A 335 35.75 5.28 -19.34
N ASP A 336 37.02 5.70 -19.47
CA ASP A 336 38.18 4.86 -19.11
C ASP A 336 38.10 4.41 -17.64
N GLN A 337 37.74 5.32 -16.74
CA GLN A 337 37.60 5.06 -15.31
C GLN A 337 36.42 4.13 -15.00
N GLN A 338 35.28 4.32 -15.66
CA GLN A 338 34.11 3.44 -15.53
C GLN A 338 34.45 2.01 -15.98
N TYR A 339 35.16 1.88 -17.11
CA TYR A 339 35.62 0.58 -17.59
C TYR A 339 36.61 -0.08 -16.62
N GLU A 340 37.60 0.66 -16.09
CA GLU A 340 38.53 0.15 -15.05
C GLU A 340 37.77 -0.33 -13.80
N TRP A 341 36.76 0.42 -13.38
CA TRP A 341 35.95 0.11 -12.21
C TRP A 341 35.09 -1.16 -12.40
N VAL A 342 34.41 -1.29 -13.54
CA VAL A 342 33.61 -2.50 -13.87
C VAL A 342 34.52 -3.71 -14.04
N GLN A 343 35.69 -3.54 -14.65
CA GLN A 343 36.65 -4.62 -14.80
C GLN A 343 37.14 -5.17 -13.44
N GLU A 344 37.25 -4.34 -12.40
CA GLU A 344 37.58 -4.82 -11.05
C GLU A 344 36.46 -5.70 -10.48
N ILE A 345 35.19 -5.36 -10.75
CA ILE A 345 34.03 -6.18 -10.37
C ILE A 345 34.08 -7.51 -11.11
N ASP A 346 34.26 -7.53 -12.42
CA ASP A 346 34.28 -8.77 -13.22
C ASP A 346 35.40 -9.73 -12.82
N ASN A 347 36.54 -9.19 -12.37
CA ASN A 347 37.66 -10.00 -11.88
C ASN A 347 37.45 -10.52 -10.44
N GLU A 348 36.51 -9.95 -9.69
CA GLU A 348 36.20 -10.37 -8.33
C GLU A 348 35.24 -11.56 -8.33
N GLU A 349 35.58 -12.63 -7.60
CA GLU A 349 34.68 -13.76 -7.43
C GLU A 349 33.52 -13.40 -6.46
N PRO A 350 32.25 -13.59 -6.85
CA PRO A 350 31.09 -13.28 -6.01
C PRO A 350 31.03 -14.13 -4.74
N GLN A 351 30.72 -13.52 -3.60
CA GLN A 351 30.46 -14.26 -2.36
C GLN A 351 28.98 -14.60 -2.21
N ILE A 352 28.64 -15.84 -2.49
CA ILE A 352 27.26 -16.34 -2.39
C ILE A 352 26.90 -16.60 -0.92
N HIS A 353 25.83 -15.95 -0.45
CA HIS A 353 25.30 -16.11 0.90
C HIS A 353 23.83 -16.54 0.86
N GLN A 354 23.39 -17.31 1.86
CA GLN A 354 21.99 -17.67 2.00
C GLN A 354 21.22 -16.53 2.65
N SER A 355 20.11 -16.12 2.04
CA SER A 355 19.18 -15.18 2.65
C SER A 355 18.49 -15.83 3.85
N ILE A 356 18.22 -15.02 4.87
CA ILE A 356 17.49 -15.46 6.07
C ILE A 356 15.98 -15.30 5.85
N ASP A 357 15.57 -14.30 5.06
CA ASP A 357 14.18 -13.92 4.83
C ASP A 357 13.59 -14.56 3.56
N SER A 358 14.44 -14.95 2.60
CA SER A 358 14.06 -15.69 1.39
C SER A 358 14.82 -16.99 1.30
N LEU A 359 14.21 -18.04 0.74
CA LEU A 359 14.89 -19.33 0.49
C LEU A 359 15.97 -19.25 -0.60
N GLY A 360 16.29 -18.05 -1.09
CA GLY A 360 17.23 -17.79 -2.18
C GLY A 360 18.64 -17.48 -1.69
N GLU A 361 19.61 -17.82 -2.54
CA GLU A 361 20.98 -17.37 -2.41
C GLU A 361 21.10 -15.95 -2.99
N PHE A 362 21.97 -15.13 -2.42
CA PHE A 362 22.27 -13.80 -2.93
C PHE A 362 23.76 -13.53 -2.97
N GLU A 363 24.14 -12.67 -3.91
CA GLU A 363 25.52 -12.30 -4.17
C GLU A 363 25.94 -11.10 -3.32
N ILE A 364 27.16 -11.16 -2.78
CA ILE A 364 27.83 -10.04 -2.15
C ILE A 364 29.15 -9.80 -2.88
N ARG A 365 29.43 -8.52 -3.16
CA ARG A 365 30.68 -8.04 -3.74
C ARG A 365 31.36 -7.05 -2.80
N TYR A 366 32.67 -6.94 -2.91
CA TYR A 366 33.42 -5.84 -2.33
C TYR A 366 33.30 -4.60 -3.19
N ARG A 367 33.48 -3.44 -2.56
CA ARG A 367 33.58 -2.18 -3.29
C ARG A 367 34.91 -2.12 -4.04
N PRO A 368 34.91 -1.81 -5.35
CA PRO A 368 36.14 -1.59 -6.08
C PRO A 368 36.99 -0.48 -5.47
N GLN A 369 38.31 -0.65 -5.50
CA GLN A 369 39.26 0.35 -5.00
C GLN A 369 39.79 1.26 -6.11
N ASN A 370 39.75 0.82 -7.37
CA ASN A 370 40.14 1.62 -8.52
C ASN A 370 38.91 2.17 -9.26
N PRO A 371 38.89 3.46 -9.65
CA PRO A 371 39.95 4.46 -9.48
C PRO A 371 40.15 4.96 -8.03
N SER A 372 39.08 5.08 -7.25
CA SER A 372 39.10 5.44 -5.82
C SER A 372 37.78 5.05 -5.16
N ALA A 373 37.79 4.88 -3.84
CA ALA A 373 36.59 4.68 -3.03
C ALA A 373 35.71 5.94 -2.92
N ILE A 374 36.26 7.12 -3.18
CA ILE A 374 35.56 8.41 -3.11
C ILE A 374 35.32 8.91 -4.54
N PRO A 375 34.05 9.01 -4.99
CA PRO A 375 33.72 9.56 -6.30
C PRO A 375 33.95 11.08 -6.36
N ARG A 376 33.97 11.63 -7.57
CA ARG A 376 33.93 13.09 -7.81
C ARG A 376 32.56 13.63 -7.41
N LEU A 377 32.54 14.81 -6.81
CA LEU A 377 31.30 15.57 -6.63
C LEU A 377 30.84 16.12 -7.97
N GLN A 378 29.66 15.70 -8.44
CA GLN A 378 29.04 16.17 -9.68
C GLN A 378 28.03 17.28 -9.35
N GLY A 379 28.03 18.35 -10.15
CA GLY A 379 27.26 19.57 -9.92
C GLY A 379 28.14 20.83 -9.81
N PRO A 380 27.55 22.01 -9.54
CA PRO A 380 26.15 22.20 -9.18
C PRO A 380 25.20 21.97 -10.36
N PHE A 381 24.15 21.19 -10.13
CA PHE A 381 23.03 21.04 -11.05
C PHE A 381 22.00 22.14 -10.76
N THR A 382 21.75 23.00 -11.74
CA THR A 382 20.85 24.16 -11.59
C THR A 382 19.48 23.85 -12.18
N ILE A 383 18.43 24.04 -11.38
CA ILE A 383 17.04 23.80 -11.81
C ILE A 383 16.45 25.05 -12.49
N VAL A 384 16.87 26.24 -12.08
CA VAL A 384 16.43 27.51 -12.65
C VAL A 384 17.43 27.96 -13.71
N PRO A 385 16.96 28.34 -14.91
CA PRO A 385 17.82 29.05 -15.86
C PRO A 385 18.25 30.39 -15.24
N GLU A 386 19.55 30.73 -15.33
CA GLU A 386 20.17 31.89 -14.66
C GLU A 386 19.44 33.24 -14.83
N GLU A 387 18.60 33.38 -15.86
CA GLU A 387 17.82 34.57 -16.17
C GLU A 387 16.69 34.87 -15.17
N ASP A 388 16.22 33.87 -14.40
CA ASP A 388 15.08 33.96 -13.46
C ASP A 388 15.48 33.78 -11.98
N ALA A 389 16.76 34.00 -11.63
CA ALA A 389 17.35 33.72 -10.32
C ALA A 389 16.66 34.43 -9.14
N SER A 390 15.59 33.81 -8.63
CA SER A 390 15.03 34.07 -7.31
C SER A 390 15.82 33.23 -6.30
N GLU A 391 16.11 33.78 -5.12
CA GLU A 391 16.75 33.03 -4.03
C GLU A 391 15.80 31.91 -3.57
N ILE A 392 16.05 30.67 -3.99
CA ILE A 392 15.21 29.52 -3.66
C ILE A 392 15.78 28.85 -2.43
N GLU A 393 14.92 28.64 -1.43
CA GLU A 393 15.25 27.82 -0.28
C GLU A 393 14.71 26.40 -0.46
N VAL A 394 15.59 25.40 -0.37
CA VAL A 394 15.20 23.97 -0.46
C VAL A 394 15.01 23.36 0.91
N SER A 395 13.96 22.55 1.06
CA SER A 395 13.63 21.83 2.30
C SER A 395 13.76 20.30 2.21
N ASP A 396 13.46 19.70 1.06
CA ASP A 396 13.59 18.26 0.84
C ASP A 396 13.80 17.92 -0.65
N ILE A 397 14.35 16.74 -0.94
CA ILE A 397 14.61 16.22 -2.29
C ILE A 397 14.15 14.76 -2.40
N HIS A 398 13.57 14.41 -3.55
CA HIS A 398 13.28 13.02 -3.92
C HIS A 398 13.61 12.78 -5.39
N VAL A 399 14.10 11.59 -5.72
CA VAL A 399 14.49 11.23 -7.09
C VAL A 399 13.79 9.95 -7.50
N PHE A 400 13.22 9.95 -8.71
CA PHE A 400 12.73 8.77 -9.39
C PHE A 400 13.77 8.34 -10.43
N PRO A 401 14.31 7.12 -10.32
CA PRO A 401 15.35 6.64 -11.21
C PRO A 401 14.82 6.41 -12.62
N ALA A 402 15.71 6.52 -13.61
CA ALA A 402 15.49 5.91 -14.92
C ALA A 402 15.28 4.41 -14.76
N LYS A 403 14.43 3.84 -15.62
CA LYS A 403 14.16 2.40 -15.68
C LYS A 403 14.95 1.74 -16.80
N LEU A 404 15.48 0.56 -16.51
CA LEU A 404 16.16 -0.26 -17.51
C LEU A 404 15.15 -0.81 -18.52
N ASP A 405 15.56 -0.86 -19.78
CA ASP A 405 14.88 -1.66 -20.79
C ASP A 405 15.39 -3.10 -20.68
N GLU A 406 14.60 -3.96 -20.02
CA GLU A 406 14.94 -5.37 -19.87
C GLU A 406 15.06 -6.07 -21.23
N GLN A 407 14.35 -5.58 -22.25
CA GLN A 407 14.37 -6.19 -23.58
C GLN A 407 15.74 -6.02 -24.25
N ASP A 408 16.39 -4.86 -24.09
CA ASP A 408 17.74 -4.60 -24.58
C ASP A 408 18.82 -5.39 -23.82
N LEU A 409 18.58 -5.73 -22.55
CA LEU A 409 19.52 -6.47 -21.70
C LEU A 409 19.56 -7.97 -22.03
N PHE A 410 18.43 -8.55 -22.44
CA PHE A 410 18.30 -9.97 -22.75
C PHE A 410 18.21 -10.27 -24.26
N ASP A 411 18.33 -9.27 -25.14
CA ASP A 411 18.34 -9.45 -26.60
C ASP A 411 19.55 -10.30 -27.04
N GLY A 412 19.35 -11.61 -27.20
CA GLY A 412 20.38 -12.57 -27.59
C GLY A 412 20.38 -13.88 -26.81
N GLU A 413 19.62 -13.98 -25.72
CA GLU A 413 19.32 -15.26 -25.06
C GLU A 413 17.96 -15.77 -25.57
N ASP A 414 17.86 -17.04 -25.98
CA ASP A 414 16.65 -17.68 -26.55
C ASP A 414 15.49 -17.84 -25.49
N TYR A 415 15.21 -16.80 -24.70
CA TYR A 415 14.11 -16.75 -23.74
C TYR A 415 12.88 -16.12 -24.42
N ASP A 416 12.06 -16.97 -25.04
CA ASP A 416 10.79 -16.60 -25.69
C ASP A 416 9.65 -16.20 -24.72
N GLU A 417 9.93 -15.70 -23.51
CA GLU A 417 8.91 -15.58 -22.43
C GLU A 417 8.97 -14.26 -21.61
N ILE A 418 9.36 -13.12 -22.21
CA ILE A 418 9.10 -11.80 -21.59
C ILE A 418 7.82 -11.22 -22.19
N ASP A 419 6.76 -11.08 -21.38
CA ASP A 419 5.52 -10.40 -21.75
C ASP A 419 5.83 -8.91 -22.06
N PRO A 420 5.78 -8.47 -23.34
CA PRO A 420 6.24 -7.14 -23.77
C PRO A 420 5.35 -5.98 -23.31
N GLY A 421 4.44 -6.20 -22.34
CA GLY A 421 3.40 -5.26 -21.95
C GLY A 421 3.50 -4.66 -20.54
N LEU A 422 4.39 -5.13 -19.66
CA LEU A 422 4.27 -4.84 -18.22
C LEU A 422 5.11 -3.66 -17.70
N VAL A 423 6.21 -3.26 -18.37
CA VAL A 423 7.01 -2.11 -17.94
C VAL A 423 7.45 -1.31 -19.16
N GLN A 424 6.91 -0.10 -19.31
CA GLN A 424 7.40 0.85 -20.31
C GLN A 424 8.77 1.39 -19.87
N PRO A 425 9.79 1.40 -20.75
CA PRO A 425 11.11 1.92 -20.41
C PRO A 425 11.05 3.44 -20.20
N ILE A 426 11.66 3.90 -19.10
CA ILE A 426 11.76 5.32 -18.75
C ILE A 426 13.25 5.66 -18.79
N SER A 427 13.71 6.31 -19.85
CA SER A 427 15.15 6.53 -20.10
C SER A 427 15.78 7.70 -19.34
N PHE A 428 15.03 8.39 -18.48
CA PHE A 428 15.49 9.61 -17.80
C PHE A 428 15.18 9.59 -16.30
N THR A 429 15.96 10.35 -15.54
CA THR A 429 15.78 10.48 -14.09
C THR A 429 14.92 11.72 -13.79
N THR A 430 13.90 11.57 -12.93
CA THR A 430 13.04 12.70 -12.52
C THR A 430 13.38 13.13 -11.10
N ILE A 431 13.70 14.41 -10.92
CA ILE A 431 14.11 15.01 -9.66
C ILE A 431 12.99 15.92 -9.15
N CYS A 432 12.61 15.74 -7.88
CA CYS A 432 11.57 16.48 -7.18
C CYS A 432 12.20 17.27 -6.03
N VAL A 433 11.94 18.57 -5.97
CA VAL A 433 12.47 19.45 -4.91
C VAL A 433 11.31 20.18 -4.23
N ALA A 434 11.30 20.20 -2.89
CA ALA A 434 10.29 20.91 -2.10
C ALA A 434 10.88 22.16 -1.46
N THR A 435 10.13 23.26 -1.47
CA THR A 435 10.50 24.53 -0.82
C THR A 435 9.66 24.79 0.43
N PRO A 436 10.18 25.54 1.43
CA PRO A 436 9.42 25.98 2.61
C PRO A 436 8.14 26.78 2.27
N GLU A 437 8.07 27.34 1.06
CA GLU A 437 6.91 28.06 0.53
C GLU A 437 5.77 27.14 0.04
N ASN A 438 5.86 25.83 0.29
CA ASN A 438 4.94 24.80 -0.22
C ASN A 438 4.90 24.72 -1.75
N GLN A 439 6.05 24.95 -2.40
CA GLN A 439 6.20 24.70 -3.84
C GLN A 439 6.95 23.38 -4.04
N VAL A 440 6.53 22.63 -5.06
CA VAL A 440 7.21 21.41 -5.51
C VAL A 440 7.63 21.59 -6.94
N TRP A 441 8.92 21.39 -7.17
CA TRP A 441 9.59 21.64 -8.43
C TRP A 441 9.97 20.31 -9.05
N PHE A 442 9.62 20.11 -10.32
CA PHE A 442 9.90 18.89 -11.07
C PHE A 442 10.90 19.17 -12.17
N ALA A 443 12.04 18.49 -12.14
CA ALA A 443 13.07 18.57 -13.16
C ALA A 443 13.43 17.18 -13.69
N ILE A 444 13.94 17.11 -14.91
CA ILE A 444 14.49 15.86 -15.48
C ILE A 444 15.96 16.02 -15.84
N ASP A 445 16.68 14.92 -15.62
CA ASP A 445 18.03 14.69 -16.07
C ASP A 445 17.99 13.72 -17.24
N LEU A 446 18.34 14.23 -18.43
CA LEU A 446 18.40 13.48 -19.69
C LEU A 446 19.79 12.89 -19.95
N ASP A 447 20.83 13.49 -19.39
CA ASP A 447 22.22 13.06 -19.62
C ASP A 447 22.58 11.88 -18.71
N GLY A 448 21.97 11.83 -17.53
CA GLY A 448 22.09 10.73 -16.58
C GLY A 448 23.39 10.80 -15.78
N VAL A 449 23.27 10.82 -14.46
CA VAL A 449 24.41 10.73 -13.56
C VAL A 449 25.06 9.34 -13.62
N THR A 450 26.35 9.31 -13.91
CA THR A 450 27.17 8.08 -14.03
C THR A 450 28.40 8.13 -13.15
N GLY A 451 29.11 7.01 -12.98
CA GLY A 451 30.28 6.95 -12.10
C GLY A 451 31.43 7.86 -12.58
N GLN A 452 31.87 8.81 -11.74
CA GLN A 452 32.98 9.71 -12.07
C GLN A 452 33.95 9.86 -10.90
N TRP A 453 35.25 10.01 -11.19
CA TRP A 453 36.30 10.19 -10.18
C TRP A 453 37.27 11.32 -10.55
N LEU A 454 37.83 11.96 -9.53
CA LEU A 454 38.93 12.90 -9.72
C LEU A 454 40.17 12.18 -10.30
N PRO A 455 41.02 12.87 -11.08
CA PRO A 455 42.19 12.25 -11.68
C PRO A 455 43.23 11.82 -10.61
N LYS A 456 43.96 10.73 -10.88
CA LYS A 456 45.11 10.29 -10.07
C LYS A 456 46.29 11.26 -10.24
N LYS A 457 47.09 11.50 -9.19
CA LYS A 457 48.25 12.41 -9.26
C LYS A 457 49.23 11.99 -10.37
N GLY A 458 49.52 12.93 -11.30
CA GLY A 458 50.57 12.77 -12.32
C GLY A 458 50.10 12.52 -13.75
N LYS A 459 48.83 12.17 -13.99
CA LYS A 459 48.21 12.18 -15.34
C LYS A 459 47.37 13.46 -15.47
N SER A 460 47.77 14.41 -16.32
CA SER A 460 47.00 15.62 -16.65
C SER A 460 46.53 16.46 -15.44
N ALA A 461 47.41 16.72 -14.47
CA ALA A 461 47.11 17.46 -13.24
C ALA A 461 47.03 19.00 -13.39
N PHE A 462 46.92 19.53 -14.62
CA PHE A 462 47.00 20.97 -14.92
C PHE A 462 45.73 21.57 -15.53
N GLY A 463 44.66 20.78 -15.71
CA GLY A 463 43.33 21.34 -15.95
C GLY A 463 42.58 21.43 -14.63
N VAL A 464 42.15 22.63 -14.24
CA VAL A 464 41.04 22.74 -13.29
C VAL A 464 39.82 22.20 -14.05
N PRO A 465 39.17 21.11 -13.61
CA PRO A 465 37.94 20.66 -14.24
C PRO A 465 36.97 21.84 -14.25
N SER A 466 36.38 22.18 -15.40
CA SER A 466 35.34 23.20 -15.41
C SER A 466 34.19 22.69 -14.55
N SER A 467 33.89 23.45 -13.49
CA SER A 467 32.69 23.26 -12.67
C SER A 467 31.60 24.15 -13.25
N ASP A 468 31.38 24.06 -14.56
CA ASP A 468 30.29 24.79 -15.19
C ASP A 468 28.98 24.16 -14.69
N ALA A 469 28.03 25.01 -14.30
CA ALA A 469 26.74 24.54 -13.81
C ALA A 469 26.03 23.74 -14.89
N THR A 470 25.65 22.50 -14.57
CA THR A 470 24.93 21.61 -15.49
C THR A 470 23.43 21.86 -15.33
N PRO A 471 22.75 22.46 -16.32
CA PRO A 471 21.34 22.82 -16.18
C PRO A 471 20.46 21.56 -16.24
N LEU A 472 19.58 21.40 -15.26
CA LEU A 472 18.50 20.43 -15.31
C LEU A 472 17.30 21.03 -16.05
N THR A 473 16.55 20.19 -16.76
CA THR A 473 15.36 20.67 -17.48
C THR A 473 14.18 20.74 -16.52
N LEU A 474 13.81 21.96 -16.11
CA LEU A 474 12.60 22.20 -15.33
C LEU A 474 11.35 21.91 -16.17
N ILE A 475 10.45 21.09 -15.63
CA ILE A 475 9.20 20.69 -16.30
C ILE A 475 8.02 21.49 -15.77
N ASP A 476 7.84 21.50 -14.44
CA ASP A 476 6.67 22.11 -13.80
C ASP A 476 6.98 22.56 -12.37
N VAL A 477 6.27 23.59 -11.92
CA VAL A 477 6.32 24.10 -10.55
C VAL A 477 4.90 24.14 -9.99
N VAL A 478 4.67 23.31 -8.99
CA VAL A 478 3.35 23.09 -8.41
C VAL A 478 3.28 23.74 -7.05
N THR A 479 2.34 24.66 -6.89
CA THR A 479 2.10 25.38 -5.64
C THR A 479 1.02 24.69 -4.82
N LEU A 480 1.37 24.18 -3.64
CA LEU A 480 0.48 23.44 -2.75
C LEU A 480 -0.18 24.42 -1.75
N ASP A 481 -1.33 25.01 -2.14
CA ASP A 481 -2.21 25.94 -1.41
C ASP A 481 -1.56 27.06 -0.54
N GLY A 482 -1.78 28.32 -0.96
CA GLY A 482 -1.21 29.54 -0.39
C GLY A 482 -1.87 30.11 0.87
N THR A 483 -1.94 29.35 1.97
CA THR A 483 -2.13 30.01 3.28
C THR A 483 -0.78 30.51 3.77
N THR A 484 -0.72 31.79 4.19
CA THR A 484 0.44 32.48 4.77
C THR A 484 0.90 31.79 6.05
N THR A 485 1.48 30.61 5.90
CA THR A 485 2.23 29.93 6.95
C THR A 485 3.58 30.60 6.98
N ASP A 486 4.06 30.92 8.19
CA ASP A 486 5.38 31.52 8.35
C ASP A 486 6.41 30.53 7.78
N PRO A 487 7.11 30.86 6.68
CA PRO A 487 8.04 29.93 6.02
C PRO A 487 9.11 29.46 7.01
N ALA A 488 9.42 30.27 8.03
CA ALA A 488 10.34 29.91 9.10
C ALA A 488 9.92 28.70 9.95
N THR A 489 8.65 28.28 9.91
CA THR A 489 8.11 27.17 10.71
C THR A 489 7.67 25.95 9.88
N ASN A 490 7.68 26.08 8.56
CA ASN A 490 7.22 25.05 7.64
C ASN A 490 8.42 24.32 7.04
N TRP A 491 8.42 22.99 7.13
CA TRP A 491 9.45 22.15 6.54
C TRP A 491 8.78 21.00 5.81
N PRO A 492 8.40 21.18 4.53
CA PRO A 492 7.80 20.12 3.74
C PRO A 492 8.71 18.90 3.63
N VAL A 493 8.12 17.70 3.63
CA VAL A 493 8.86 16.44 3.59
C VAL A 493 8.21 15.47 2.60
N PHE A 494 9.02 14.85 1.76
CA PHE A 494 8.60 13.81 0.82
C PHE A 494 8.49 12.45 1.48
N THR A 495 7.46 11.69 1.14
CA THR A 495 7.33 10.28 1.48
C THR A 495 7.03 9.50 0.21
N PRO A 496 7.89 8.54 -0.18
CA PRO A 496 7.67 7.76 -1.38
C PRO A 496 6.43 6.85 -1.27
N ASP A 497 5.76 6.65 -2.40
CA ASP A 497 4.77 5.57 -2.53
C ASP A 497 5.49 4.21 -2.73
N ILE A 498 4.86 3.14 -2.24
CA ILE A 498 5.28 1.74 -2.42
C ILE A 498 4.58 1.14 -3.65
N ALA A 499 3.31 1.50 -3.89
CA ALA A 499 2.46 0.90 -4.91
C ALA A 499 2.67 1.51 -6.30
N TYR A 500 2.86 2.84 -6.37
CA TYR A 500 3.04 3.58 -7.62
C TYR A 500 4.48 4.10 -7.72
N ASN A 501 5.10 3.92 -8.88
CA ASN A 501 6.54 4.14 -9.05
C ASN A 501 6.92 5.63 -9.12
N CYS A 502 6.11 6.45 -9.79
CA CYS A 502 6.30 7.91 -9.91
C CYS A 502 5.22 8.66 -9.12
N SER A 503 4.89 8.18 -7.92
CA SER A 503 4.02 8.89 -6.96
C SER A 503 4.72 9.13 -5.62
N ILE A 504 4.46 10.31 -5.07
CA ILE A 504 5.01 10.79 -3.80
C ILE A 504 3.93 11.48 -2.97
N PHE A 505 4.06 11.38 -1.66
CA PHE A 505 3.27 12.16 -0.71
C PHE A 505 4.09 13.34 -0.19
N VAL A 506 3.50 14.53 -0.22
CA VAL A 506 4.13 15.76 0.28
C VAL A 506 3.44 16.17 1.56
N THR A 507 4.19 16.19 2.67
CA THR A 507 3.66 16.58 3.97
C THR A 507 4.10 17.98 4.30
N THR A 508 3.14 18.89 4.41
CA THR A 508 3.35 20.24 4.94
C THR A 508 3.00 20.27 6.43
N GLN A 509 3.11 21.43 7.07
CA GLN A 509 2.76 21.55 8.49
C GLN A 509 1.32 21.08 8.81
N LYS A 510 0.37 21.26 7.89
CA LYS A 510 -1.08 21.02 8.10
C LYS A 510 -1.74 20.07 7.11
N HIS A 511 -1.09 19.81 5.97
CA HIS A 511 -1.68 19.04 4.89
C HIS A 511 -0.78 17.89 4.47
N VAL A 512 -1.41 16.84 3.94
CA VAL A 512 -0.73 15.80 3.17
C VAL A 512 -1.34 15.78 1.78
N TYR A 513 -0.49 15.97 0.77
CA TYR A 513 -0.87 15.92 -0.64
C TYR A 513 -0.34 14.62 -1.25
N ALA A 514 -1.11 14.01 -2.13
CA ALA A 514 -0.63 13.00 -3.06
C ALA A 514 -0.30 13.69 -4.38
N VAL A 515 0.91 13.44 -4.89
CA VAL A 515 1.35 13.91 -6.20
C VAL A 515 1.75 12.72 -7.04
N SER A 516 1.28 12.67 -8.27
CA SER A 516 1.47 11.55 -9.19
C SER A 516 1.91 12.07 -10.55
N LEU A 517 3.04 11.55 -11.04
CA LEU A 517 3.60 11.85 -12.35
C LEU A 517 3.53 10.65 -13.30
N ASP A 518 3.07 9.48 -12.82
CA ASP A 518 3.03 8.22 -13.58
C ASP A 518 2.57 8.41 -15.04
N ASP A 519 1.36 8.93 -15.25
CA ASP A 519 0.78 9.06 -16.60
C ASP A 519 1.64 9.91 -17.53
N TRP A 520 2.28 10.97 -17.03
CA TRP A 520 3.09 11.87 -17.84
C TRP A 520 4.48 11.27 -18.10
N VAL A 521 5.11 10.67 -17.08
CA VAL A 521 6.45 10.06 -17.18
C VAL A 521 6.41 8.84 -18.10
N THR A 522 5.42 7.95 -17.97
CA THR A 522 5.32 6.76 -18.83
C THR A 522 5.08 7.17 -20.29
N GLN A 523 4.25 8.18 -20.50
CA GLN A 523 3.96 8.75 -21.80
C GLN A 523 5.17 9.43 -22.45
N LEU A 524 5.97 10.16 -21.68
CA LEU A 524 7.21 10.77 -22.16
C LEU A 524 8.28 9.70 -22.40
N GLY A 525 8.41 8.73 -21.49
CA GLY A 525 9.30 7.57 -21.63
C GLY A 525 9.06 6.83 -22.93
N ALA A 526 7.81 6.47 -23.23
CA ALA A 526 7.44 5.80 -24.47
C ALA A 526 7.77 6.57 -25.77
N GLU A 527 7.80 7.91 -25.72
CA GLU A 527 8.20 8.73 -26.88
C GLU A 527 9.72 8.82 -27.02
N LEU A 528 10.45 8.78 -25.90
CA LEU A 528 11.92 8.87 -25.87
C LEU A 528 12.59 7.51 -26.11
N SER A 529 11.94 6.42 -25.72
CA SER A 529 12.43 5.05 -25.91
C SER A 529 12.03 4.44 -27.26
N GLY A 530 11.16 5.11 -28.03
CA GLY A 530 10.65 4.58 -29.28
C GLY A 530 11.77 4.33 -30.29
N THR A 531 11.90 3.09 -30.76
CA THR A 531 12.79 2.68 -31.86
C THR A 531 12.37 3.23 -33.23
N GLU A 532 11.25 3.95 -33.31
CA GLU A 532 10.81 4.60 -34.54
C GLU A 532 11.73 5.80 -34.86
N PRO A 533 12.17 5.95 -36.12
CA PRO A 533 13.02 7.07 -36.50
C PRO A 533 12.31 8.39 -36.19
N VAL A 534 13.07 9.40 -35.71
CA VAL A 534 12.58 10.74 -35.37
C VAL A 534 11.64 11.27 -36.45
N ASP A 535 10.33 11.13 -36.22
CA ASP A 535 9.31 11.58 -37.14
C ASP A 535 9.15 13.11 -37.03
N LEU A 536 8.74 13.76 -38.12
CA LEU A 536 8.43 15.19 -38.15
C LEU A 536 7.30 15.56 -37.15
N GLY A 537 6.51 14.57 -36.72
CA GLY A 537 5.48 14.70 -35.68
C GLY A 537 5.98 14.58 -34.23
N LEU A 538 7.23 14.18 -33.95
CA LEU A 538 7.73 14.04 -32.58
C LEU A 538 7.68 15.37 -31.83
N LYS A 539 8.16 16.44 -32.47
CA LYS A 539 8.16 17.79 -31.89
C LYS A 539 6.76 18.24 -31.49
N THR A 540 5.76 18.04 -32.35
CA THR A 540 4.38 18.47 -32.06
C THR A 540 3.75 17.62 -30.96
N ARG A 541 4.06 16.32 -30.88
CA ARG A 541 3.63 15.45 -29.76
C ARG A 541 4.24 15.89 -28.44
N LEU A 542 5.55 16.15 -28.40
CA LEU A 542 6.24 16.67 -27.21
C LEU A 542 5.69 18.03 -26.78
N GLU A 543 5.51 18.98 -27.71
CA GLU A 543 4.90 20.28 -27.41
C GLU A 543 3.49 20.13 -26.83
N THR A 544 2.68 19.22 -27.38
CA THR A 544 1.33 18.94 -26.86
C THR A 544 1.39 18.33 -25.46
N ARG A 545 2.37 17.44 -25.18
CA ARG A 545 2.53 16.83 -23.86
C ARG A 545 3.02 17.81 -22.80
N CYS A 546 3.95 18.71 -23.14
CA CYS A 546 4.43 19.74 -22.22
C CYS A 546 3.35 20.79 -21.91
N GLN A 547 2.31 20.93 -22.75
CA GLN A 547 1.15 21.78 -22.48
C GLN A 547 0.09 21.09 -21.60
N ASN A 548 0.12 19.76 -21.51
CA ASN A 548 -0.78 19.02 -20.64
C ASN A 548 -0.32 19.13 -19.18
N GLN A 549 -1.26 18.88 -18.27
CA GLN A 549 -0.96 18.85 -16.84
C GLN A 549 0.06 17.74 -16.53
N VAL A 550 1.23 18.14 -16.03
CA VAL A 550 2.39 17.26 -15.78
C VAL A 550 2.15 16.35 -14.59
N CYS A 551 1.55 16.87 -13.52
CA CYS A 551 1.24 16.08 -12.34
C CYS A 551 -0.21 16.23 -11.88
N LEU A 552 -0.75 15.15 -11.32
CA LEU A 552 -2.02 15.16 -10.63
C LEU A 552 -1.77 15.34 -9.13
N THR A 553 -2.42 16.35 -8.54
CA THR A 553 -2.33 16.66 -7.12
C THR A 553 -3.69 16.47 -6.45
N ASP A 554 -3.73 15.71 -5.37
CA ASP A 554 -4.92 15.51 -4.53
C ASP A 554 -4.61 15.80 -3.06
N LYS A 555 -5.54 16.47 -2.38
CA LYS A 555 -5.40 16.86 -0.97
C LYS A 555 -6.00 15.76 -0.10
N LEU A 556 -5.13 14.96 0.51
CA LEU A 556 -5.55 13.79 1.29
C LEU A 556 -5.94 14.13 2.72
N ILE A 557 -5.11 14.87 3.45
CA ILE A 557 -5.33 15.12 4.89
C ILE A 557 -5.30 16.62 5.17
N GLU A 558 -6.20 17.09 6.03
CA GLU A 558 -6.24 18.47 6.51
C GLU A 558 -6.39 18.56 8.03
N VAL A 559 -5.37 19.12 8.68
CA VAL A 559 -5.41 19.44 10.11
C VAL A 559 -6.01 20.83 10.31
N ARG A 560 -7.18 20.88 10.94
CA ARG A 560 -7.92 22.12 11.21
C ARG A 560 -7.33 22.99 12.33
N GLU A 561 -6.53 22.40 13.22
CA GLU A 561 -5.99 23.11 14.39
C GLU A 561 -4.57 23.63 14.13
N PRO A 562 -4.30 24.94 14.34
CA PRO A 562 -3.04 25.56 13.92
C PRO A 562 -1.83 25.25 14.81
N SER A 563 -2.01 24.65 16.00
CA SER A 563 -0.91 24.42 16.96
C SER A 563 -0.18 23.09 16.79
N GLU A 564 -0.64 22.22 15.89
CA GLU A 564 -0.09 20.87 15.72
C GLU A 564 0.54 20.71 14.34
N ALA A 565 1.84 20.40 14.31
CA ALA A 565 2.53 20.02 13.09
C ALA A 565 2.40 18.50 12.85
N LEU A 566 2.08 18.14 11.61
CA LEU A 566 2.06 16.76 11.13
C LEU A 566 3.45 16.12 11.14
N SER A 567 3.47 14.81 11.34
CA SER A 567 4.61 13.97 10.99
C SER A 567 4.54 13.59 9.51
N ALA A 568 5.68 13.37 8.87
CA ALA A 568 5.73 12.64 7.61
C ALA A 568 4.97 11.30 7.79
N PRO A 569 4.13 10.91 6.83
CA PRO A 569 3.36 9.68 6.87
C PRO A 569 4.26 8.47 6.63
N THR A 570 3.68 7.30 6.86
CA THR A 570 4.22 6.02 6.43
C THR A 570 3.17 5.29 5.62
N THR A 571 3.59 4.71 4.50
CA THR A 571 2.77 3.85 3.65
C THR A 571 2.81 2.43 4.20
N ILE A 572 1.66 1.78 4.27
CA ILE A 572 1.51 0.39 4.67
C ILE A 572 0.73 -0.30 3.56
N ASP A 573 1.32 -1.35 2.99
CA ASP A 573 0.66 -2.25 2.07
C ASP A 573 0.75 -3.66 2.62
N ASP A 574 -0.38 -4.18 3.07
CA ASP A 574 -0.49 -5.52 3.62
C ASP A 574 -1.83 -6.16 3.20
N THR A 575 -1.82 -7.47 3.03
CA THR A 575 -3.02 -8.23 2.64
C THR A 575 -4.13 -8.17 3.69
N SER A 576 -3.78 -8.06 4.97
CA SER A 576 -4.76 -7.97 6.04
C SER A 576 -5.28 -6.55 6.17
N LEU A 577 -4.42 -5.54 6.27
CA LEU A 577 -4.82 -4.16 6.55
C LEU A 577 -5.24 -3.36 5.30
N GLY A 578 -4.88 -3.84 4.11
CA GLY A 578 -5.03 -3.12 2.85
C GLY A 578 -3.88 -2.13 2.60
N TYR A 579 -4.01 -1.36 1.52
CA TYR A 579 -3.11 -0.25 1.20
C TYR A 579 -3.61 1.04 1.85
N PHE A 580 -2.87 1.60 2.81
CA PHE A 580 -3.25 2.86 3.45
C PHE A 580 -2.04 3.68 3.94
N LEU A 581 -2.23 4.99 3.96
CA LEU A 581 -1.27 5.98 4.45
C LEU A 581 -1.58 6.28 5.92
N LEU A 582 -0.55 6.37 6.77
CA LEU A 582 -0.69 6.68 8.19
C LEU A 582 0.23 7.82 8.61
N THR A 583 -0.32 8.88 9.18
CA THR A 583 0.41 9.97 9.84
C THR A 583 -0.15 10.22 11.24
N ALA A 584 0.56 11.02 12.03
CA ALA A 584 0.15 11.40 13.36
C ALA A 584 0.54 12.84 13.70
N THR A 585 -0.33 13.51 14.45
CA THR A 585 0.05 14.67 15.27
C THR A 585 0.41 14.21 16.68
N SER A 586 0.74 15.14 17.58
CA SER A 586 0.96 14.79 18.99
C SER A 586 -0.30 14.24 19.69
N ASN A 587 -1.48 14.45 19.10
CA ASN A 587 -2.77 14.25 19.75
C ASN A 587 -3.74 13.35 18.99
N ALA A 588 -3.52 13.06 17.71
CA ALA A 588 -4.39 12.17 16.94
C ALA A 588 -3.64 11.49 15.78
N PRO A 589 -3.98 10.23 15.46
CA PRO A 589 -3.61 9.63 14.18
C PRO A 589 -4.53 10.13 13.07
N TYR A 590 -3.98 10.19 11.86
CA TYR A 590 -4.72 10.39 10.63
C TYR A 590 -4.32 9.29 9.65
N GLY A 591 -5.30 8.59 9.10
CA GLY A 591 -5.07 7.56 8.10
C GLY A 591 -5.87 7.83 6.83
N VAL A 592 -5.41 7.33 5.69
CA VAL A 592 -6.15 7.36 4.42
C VAL A 592 -6.04 5.98 3.79
N VAL A 593 -7.17 5.31 3.61
CA VAL A 593 -7.26 3.98 3.00
C VAL A 593 -7.49 4.15 1.51
N PHE A 594 -6.67 3.47 0.72
CA PHE A 594 -6.75 3.49 -0.73
C PHE A 594 -7.34 2.21 -1.28
N ASP A 595 -7.84 2.30 -2.51
CA ASP A 595 -8.24 1.15 -3.31
C ASP A 595 -7.00 0.39 -3.75
N GLN A 596 -6.97 -0.90 -3.44
CA GLN A 596 -5.94 -1.79 -3.97
C GLN A 596 -6.25 -1.98 -5.45
N ALA A 597 -5.64 -1.16 -6.30
CA ALA A 597 -5.56 -1.50 -7.71
C ALA A 597 -4.79 -2.82 -7.82
N PRO A 598 -5.26 -3.80 -8.61
CA PRO A 598 -4.52 -5.02 -8.89
C PRO A 598 -3.36 -4.66 -9.82
N ILE A 599 -2.32 -4.02 -9.29
CA ILE A 599 -1.09 -3.72 -10.00
C ILE A 599 -0.02 -4.60 -9.37
N GLY A 600 0.51 -5.53 -10.16
CA GLY A 600 1.77 -6.21 -9.92
C GLY A 600 1.78 -7.12 -8.70
N THR A 601 1.43 -8.39 -8.92
CA THR A 601 2.00 -9.48 -8.12
C THR A 601 3.52 -9.33 -8.09
N SER A 602 4.05 -8.91 -6.93
CA SER A 602 5.45 -9.09 -6.59
C SER A 602 5.80 -10.57 -6.77
N ILE A 603 6.85 -10.80 -7.54
CA ILE A 603 7.38 -12.08 -7.98
C ILE A 603 7.72 -12.93 -6.74
N VAL A 604 6.92 -13.97 -6.51
CA VAL A 604 7.40 -15.24 -5.97
C VAL A 604 7.13 -16.27 -7.04
N GLY A 605 8.16 -16.58 -7.84
CA GLY A 605 8.11 -17.73 -8.76
C GLY A 605 7.85 -19.04 -7.98
N PRO A 606 7.22 -20.05 -8.61
CA PRO A 606 7.85 -20.70 -9.75
C PRO A 606 6.92 -21.10 -10.92
N SER A 607 7.56 -21.15 -12.11
CA SER A 607 7.30 -21.99 -13.30
C SER A 607 5.93 -21.92 -14.00
N THR A 608 6.01 -21.46 -15.25
CA THR A 608 5.04 -21.42 -16.33
C THR A 608 4.57 -22.80 -16.82
N THR A 609 3.30 -22.86 -17.25
CA THR A 609 2.91 -23.41 -18.57
C THR A 609 1.64 -22.69 -19.03
N ASP A 610 1.77 -21.97 -20.14
CA ASP A 610 0.76 -21.17 -20.83
C ASP A 610 -0.34 -21.98 -21.54
N PHE A 611 -1.53 -21.38 -21.66
CA PHE A 611 -2.26 -21.25 -22.92
C PHE A 611 -3.31 -20.12 -22.81
N THR A 612 -3.06 -18.94 -23.40
CA THR A 612 -4.16 -18.06 -23.83
C THR A 612 -3.92 -17.47 -25.22
N MET A 613 -4.80 -17.82 -26.15
CA MET A 613 -4.98 -17.09 -27.41
C MET A 613 -6.13 -16.10 -27.25
N SER A 614 -5.83 -14.84 -27.55
CA SER A 614 -6.75 -13.85 -28.16
C SER A 614 -8.03 -13.50 -27.39
N SER A 615 -7.98 -12.43 -26.59
CA SER A 615 -9.19 -11.71 -26.13
C SER A 615 -9.04 -10.18 -26.10
N SER A 616 -8.19 -9.59 -26.94
CA SER A 616 -8.01 -8.13 -27.06
C SER A 616 -9.06 -7.41 -27.93
N HIS A 617 -10.27 -7.94 -28.06
CA HIS A 617 -11.33 -7.33 -28.88
C HIS A 617 -12.67 -7.07 -28.17
N LEU A 618 -12.80 -7.41 -26.88
CA LEU A 618 -14.05 -7.19 -26.13
C LEU A 618 -14.02 -5.97 -25.18
N GLU A 619 -12.85 -5.41 -24.86
CA GLU A 619 -12.76 -4.26 -23.94
C GLU A 619 -13.08 -2.91 -24.60
N ALA A 620 -12.88 -2.78 -25.91
CA ALA A 620 -13.19 -1.54 -26.65
C ALA A 620 -14.71 -1.25 -26.78
N GLN A 621 -15.60 -2.19 -26.43
CA GLN A 621 -17.05 -1.99 -26.51
C GLN A 621 -17.72 -1.62 -25.18
N PHE A 622 -17.01 -1.71 -24.05
CA PHE A 622 -17.55 -1.27 -22.75
C PHE A 622 -17.35 0.23 -22.48
N VAL A 623 -16.51 0.93 -23.26
CA VAL A 623 -16.22 2.37 -23.09
C VAL A 623 -17.36 3.27 -23.60
N ASN A 624 -18.28 2.76 -24.42
CA ASN A 624 -19.33 3.57 -25.08
C ASN A 624 -20.74 3.40 -24.52
N MET A 625 -20.91 2.82 -23.32
CA MET A 625 -22.18 2.90 -22.60
C MET A 625 -22.14 4.10 -21.65
N PRO A 626 -23.17 4.98 -21.60
CA PRO A 626 -23.32 5.95 -20.53
C PRO A 626 -23.67 5.18 -19.25
N GLY A 627 -22.64 4.59 -18.62
CA GLY A 627 -22.74 4.00 -17.31
C GLY A 627 -22.99 5.12 -16.33
N SER A 628 -24.18 5.13 -15.72
CA SER A 628 -24.37 5.89 -14.49
C SER A 628 -23.25 5.45 -13.53
N PRO A 629 -22.39 6.37 -13.05
CA PRO A 629 -21.40 5.98 -12.06
C PRO A 629 -22.21 5.44 -10.88
N ILE A 630 -21.97 4.18 -10.51
CA ILE A 630 -22.22 3.78 -9.13
C ILE A 630 -21.16 4.56 -8.37
N GLU A 631 -21.50 5.81 -8.07
CA GLU A 631 -20.72 6.74 -7.27
C GLU A 631 -20.54 6.02 -5.94
N THR A 632 -19.39 5.37 -5.77
CA THR A 632 -18.96 4.82 -4.49
C THR A 632 -19.13 5.96 -3.50
N ILE A 633 -20.10 5.82 -2.60
CA ILE A 633 -20.52 6.86 -1.66
C ILE A 633 -19.24 7.45 -1.06
N PRO A 634 -18.96 8.75 -1.21
CA PRO A 634 -17.72 9.34 -0.75
C PRO A 634 -17.57 9.02 0.74
N ALA A 635 -16.53 8.24 1.05
CA ALA A 635 -16.33 7.75 2.39
C ALA A 635 -15.97 8.93 3.28
N ARG A 636 -16.82 9.15 4.28
CA ARG A 636 -16.70 10.28 5.19
C ARG A 636 -15.59 10.00 6.19
N GLU A 637 -14.94 11.07 6.64
CA GLU A 637 -14.15 11.04 7.85
C GLU A 637 -15.01 10.57 9.04
N PRO A 638 -14.58 9.50 9.75
CA PRO A 638 -15.23 9.10 10.99
C PRO A 638 -15.23 10.26 11.99
N TYR A 639 -16.31 10.39 12.75
CA TYR A 639 -16.38 11.42 13.78
C TYR A 639 -15.37 11.11 14.89
N CYS A 640 -14.36 11.98 15.05
CA CYS A 640 -13.47 11.95 16.20
C CYS A 640 -13.95 12.98 17.24
N PRO A 641 -14.15 12.59 18.50
CA PRO A 641 -14.57 13.54 19.53
C PRO A 641 -13.47 14.57 19.84
N PRO A 642 -13.84 15.81 20.22
CA PRO A 642 -12.90 16.87 20.56
C PRO A 642 -11.83 16.47 21.57
N LYS A 643 -10.61 16.99 21.37
CA LYS A 643 -9.42 16.65 22.17
C LYS A 643 -9.60 16.91 23.66
N ILE A 644 -10.35 17.96 24.02
CA ILE A 644 -10.55 18.39 25.40
C ILE A 644 -11.18 17.33 26.31
N PHE A 645 -11.96 16.39 25.75
CA PHE A 645 -12.55 15.29 26.53
C PHE A 645 -11.52 14.29 27.04
N TYR A 646 -10.35 14.24 26.41
CA TYR A 646 -9.29 13.29 26.72
C TYR A 646 -7.98 13.99 27.10
N PHE A 647 -7.97 15.33 27.12
CA PHE A 647 -6.81 16.09 27.52
C PHE A 647 -6.56 15.90 29.02
N ASN A 648 -5.29 15.74 29.40
CA ASN A 648 -4.95 15.60 30.81
C ASN A 648 -5.24 16.92 31.56
N GLN A 649 -6.25 16.88 32.43
CA GLN A 649 -6.72 18.02 33.20
C GLN A 649 -5.67 18.59 34.17
N HIS A 650 -4.57 17.86 34.45
CA HIS A 650 -3.49 18.31 35.31
C HIS A 650 -2.54 19.31 34.62
N ILE A 651 -2.37 19.25 33.29
CA ILE A 651 -1.42 20.10 32.54
C ILE A 651 -1.68 21.61 32.73
N PRO A 652 -2.93 22.12 32.59
CA PRO A 652 -3.21 23.55 32.74
C PRO A 652 -3.00 24.01 34.18
N ILE A 653 -3.26 23.12 35.16
CA ILE A 653 -3.08 23.36 36.59
C ILE A 653 -1.58 23.44 36.91
N ASP A 654 -0.76 22.55 36.35
CA ASP A 654 0.70 22.58 36.49
C ASP A 654 1.31 23.81 35.79
N SER A 655 0.83 24.16 34.60
CA SER A 655 1.21 25.42 33.92
C SER A 655 0.85 26.64 34.76
N MET A 656 -0.31 26.65 35.41
CA MET A 656 -0.69 27.70 36.35
C MET A 656 0.27 27.72 37.55
N ARG A 657 0.59 26.55 38.13
CA ARG A 657 1.58 26.43 39.21
C ARG A 657 2.95 26.99 38.82
N GLN A 658 3.40 26.76 37.59
CA GLN A 658 4.66 27.30 37.07
C GLN A 658 4.63 28.82 36.86
N ARG A 659 3.49 29.38 36.42
CA ARG A 659 3.30 30.83 36.20
C ARG A 659 3.11 31.64 37.48
N LEU A 660 2.82 31.01 38.61
CA LEU A 660 2.70 31.72 39.90
C LEU A 660 4.04 32.35 40.34
N PRO A 661 4.02 33.60 40.87
CA PRO A 661 5.16 34.21 41.54
C PRO A 661 5.75 33.33 42.66
N PRO A 662 7.06 33.40 42.92
CA PRO A 662 7.75 32.53 43.89
C PRO A 662 7.21 32.67 45.32
N HIS A 663 6.69 33.85 45.70
CA HIS A 663 6.08 34.06 47.00
C HIS A 663 4.72 33.35 47.15
N LEU A 664 3.95 33.19 46.07
CA LEU A 664 2.69 32.43 46.06
C LEU A 664 2.92 30.91 45.98
N LYS A 665 3.98 30.48 45.29
CA LYS A 665 4.38 29.05 45.24
C LYS A 665 4.68 28.47 46.62
N LYS A 666 5.37 29.22 47.49
CA LYS A 666 5.63 28.80 48.89
C LYS A 666 4.36 28.71 49.71
N VAL A 667 3.42 29.63 49.50
CA VAL A 667 2.12 29.64 50.21
C VAL A 667 1.30 28.39 49.90
N ILE A 668 1.35 27.87 48.67
CA ILE A 668 0.65 26.63 48.27
C ILE A 668 1.27 25.38 48.92
N SER A 669 2.60 25.34 49.07
CA SER A 669 3.31 24.13 49.53
C SER A 669 3.49 24.04 51.04
N GLU A 670 3.63 25.18 51.74
CA GLU A 670 4.11 25.22 53.12
C GLU A 670 3.04 25.65 54.14
N ARG A 671 1.94 26.29 53.72
CA ARG A 671 0.94 26.86 54.64
C ARG A 671 -0.41 26.15 54.53
N PRO A 672 -1.07 25.82 55.66
CA PRO A 672 -2.44 25.35 55.64
C PRO A 672 -3.36 26.44 55.07
N MET A 673 -4.35 26.06 54.27
CA MET A 673 -5.30 26.99 53.64
C MET A 673 -5.96 27.89 54.70
N ARG A 674 -5.59 29.16 54.70
CA ARG A 674 -6.25 30.23 55.47
C ARG A 674 -6.65 31.34 54.52
N LEU A 675 -7.81 31.96 54.76
CA LEU A 675 -8.25 33.17 54.04
C LEU A 675 -7.22 34.29 54.27
N SER A 676 -6.34 34.45 53.28
CA SER A 676 -5.31 35.48 53.23
C SER A 676 -5.32 36.10 51.84
N PRO A 677 -4.87 37.36 51.68
CA PRO A 677 -4.83 38.03 50.37
C PRO A 677 -4.09 37.22 49.30
N ALA A 678 -2.98 36.55 49.68
CA ALA A 678 -2.21 35.68 48.80
C ALA A 678 -2.98 34.43 48.34
N MET A 679 -3.81 33.84 49.23
CA MET A 679 -4.65 32.69 48.88
C MET A 679 -5.81 33.10 47.96
N LEU A 680 -6.39 34.28 48.16
CA LEU A 680 -7.39 34.84 47.23
C LEU A 680 -6.79 35.06 45.85
N GLU A 681 -5.56 35.57 45.76
CA GLU A 681 -4.87 35.75 44.48
C GLU A 681 -4.66 34.39 43.77
N ILE A 682 -4.18 33.37 44.47
CA ILE A 682 -4.09 31.99 43.94
C ILE A 682 -5.46 31.52 43.46
N MET A 683 -6.53 31.76 44.24
CA MET A 683 -7.89 31.36 43.89
C MET A 683 -8.43 32.09 42.65
N THR A 684 -8.02 33.35 42.41
CA THR A 684 -8.35 34.06 41.17
C THR A 684 -7.60 33.48 39.96
N PHE A 685 -6.32 33.10 40.12
CA PHE A 685 -5.56 32.44 39.06
C PHE A 685 -6.11 31.04 38.74
N THR A 686 -6.51 30.27 39.75
CA THR A 686 -7.18 28.97 39.56
C THR A 686 -8.52 29.17 38.88
N HIS A 687 -9.34 30.12 39.32
CA HIS A 687 -10.65 30.41 38.70
C HIS A 687 -10.50 30.82 37.23
N ARG A 688 -9.52 31.67 36.89
CA ARG A 688 -9.25 32.02 35.48
C ARG A 688 -8.84 30.80 34.65
N THR A 689 -7.97 29.95 35.19
CA THR A 689 -7.48 28.77 34.47
C THR A 689 -8.59 27.72 34.30
N VAL A 690 -9.31 27.40 35.36
CA VAL A 690 -10.42 26.45 35.35
C VAL A 690 -11.60 26.99 34.54
N GLY A 691 -11.88 28.29 34.62
CA GLY A 691 -12.93 28.93 33.83
C GLY A 691 -12.69 28.82 32.32
N VAL A 692 -11.45 29.02 31.86
CA VAL A 692 -11.08 28.79 30.45
C VAL A 692 -11.25 27.32 30.05
N GLN A 693 -10.87 26.39 30.91
CA GLN A 693 -11.03 24.94 30.65
C GLN A 693 -12.50 24.53 30.61
N SER A 694 -13.32 25.01 31.57
CA SER A 694 -14.77 24.75 31.60
C SER A 694 -15.46 25.30 30.36
N ALA A 695 -15.13 26.54 29.96
CA ALA A 695 -15.68 27.14 28.76
C ALA A 695 -15.29 26.34 27.49
N GLY A 696 -14.04 25.86 27.41
CA GLY A 696 -13.61 24.98 26.33
C GLY A 696 -14.38 23.65 26.31
N LEU A 697 -14.60 23.04 27.47
CA LEU A 697 -15.34 21.79 27.61
C LEU A 697 -16.82 21.97 27.26
N GLU A 698 -17.44 23.06 27.72
CA GLU A 698 -18.81 23.44 27.38
C GLU A 698 -18.98 23.64 25.88
N ASN A 699 -18.04 24.33 25.23
CA ASN A 699 -18.04 24.51 23.77
C ASN A 699 -17.92 23.17 23.04
N ALA A 700 -17.01 22.29 23.46
CA ALA A 700 -16.85 20.96 22.88
C ALA A 700 -18.08 20.07 23.09
N ALA A 701 -18.72 20.15 24.26
CA ALA A 701 -19.98 19.45 24.54
C ALA A 701 -21.11 19.96 23.65
N ALA A 702 -21.24 21.29 23.51
CA ALA A 702 -22.22 21.90 22.61
C ALA A 702 -21.99 21.51 21.14
N GLU A 703 -20.73 21.45 20.69
CA GLU A 703 -20.38 20.97 19.36
C GLU A 703 -20.74 19.49 19.15
N LEU A 704 -20.47 18.64 20.14
CA LEU A 704 -20.86 17.23 20.12
C LEU A 704 -22.38 17.08 19.99
N PHE A 705 -23.18 17.83 20.77
CA PHE A 705 -24.64 17.80 20.66
C PHE A 705 -25.11 18.24 19.26
N ARG A 706 -24.57 19.35 18.73
CA ARG A 706 -24.89 19.81 17.36
C ARG A 706 -24.53 18.76 16.31
N ARG A 707 -23.41 18.05 16.49
CA ARG A 707 -23.00 17.00 15.56
C ARG A 707 -23.90 15.77 15.66
N CYS A 708 -24.30 15.35 16.86
CA CYS A 708 -25.27 14.27 17.05
C CYS A 708 -26.62 14.60 16.38
N GLU A 709 -27.10 15.85 16.50
CA GLU A 709 -28.31 16.30 15.80
C GLU A 709 -28.14 16.22 14.28
N ARG A 710 -27.00 16.68 13.74
CA ARG A 710 -26.69 16.59 12.32
C ARG A 710 -26.64 15.13 11.83
N LEU A 711 -25.96 14.26 12.57
CA LEU A 711 -25.87 12.82 12.25
C LEU A 711 -27.26 12.16 12.24
N ARG A 712 -28.15 12.55 13.17
CA ARG A 712 -29.53 12.06 13.18
C ARG A 712 -30.31 12.50 11.93
N ILE A 713 -30.18 13.77 11.53
CA ILE A 713 -30.82 14.31 10.32
C ILE A 713 -30.28 13.59 9.08
N GLU A 714 -28.98 13.38 9.04
CA GLU A 714 -28.30 12.72 7.94
C GLU A 714 -28.65 11.24 7.82
N LEU A 715 -28.71 10.52 8.94
CA LEU A 715 -29.18 9.14 8.98
C LEU A 715 -30.63 9.03 8.51
N ALA A 716 -31.49 9.98 8.88
CA ALA A 716 -32.85 10.05 8.34
C ALA A 716 -32.84 10.27 6.81
N GLY A 717 -31.91 11.08 6.30
CA GLY A 717 -31.69 11.26 4.87
C GLY A 717 -31.20 9.99 4.15
N GLN A 718 -30.23 9.27 4.73
CA GLN A 718 -29.73 8.01 4.20
C GLN A 718 -30.80 6.92 4.20
N VAL A 719 -31.58 6.82 5.28
CA VAL A 719 -32.74 5.91 5.34
C VAL A 719 -33.72 6.26 4.23
N LYS A 720 -33.99 7.55 3.99
CA LYS A 720 -34.84 7.99 2.88
C LYS A 720 -34.28 7.57 1.52
N GLN A 721 -32.99 7.81 1.25
CA GLN A 721 -32.33 7.36 0.02
C GLN A 721 -32.37 5.84 -0.13
N MET A 722 -32.13 5.07 0.94
CA MET A 722 -32.22 3.62 0.94
C MET A 722 -33.65 3.15 0.66
N THR A 723 -34.67 3.84 1.20
CA THR A 723 -36.06 3.54 0.84
C THR A 723 -36.37 3.89 -0.61
N GLU A 724 -35.82 4.98 -1.16
CA GLU A 724 -35.96 5.34 -2.57
C GLU A 724 -35.28 4.31 -3.48
N LEU A 725 -34.06 3.86 -3.14
CA LEU A 725 -33.36 2.79 -3.84
C LEU A 725 -34.10 1.45 -3.73
N ALA A 726 -34.61 1.10 -2.56
CA ALA A 726 -35.44 -0.10 -2.37
C ALA A 726 -36.71 -0.01 -3.23
N GLN A 727 -37.34 1.17 -3.31
CA GLN A 727 -38.48 1.41 -4.19
C GLN A 727 -38.09 1.35 -5.67
N GLN A 728 -36.91 1.85 -6.06
CA GLN A 728 -36.39 1.74 -7.43
C GLN A 728 -36.10 0.29 -7.79
N LEU A 729 -35.47 -0.49 -6.90
CA LEU A 729 -35.29 -1.93 -7.05
C LEU A 729 -36.63 -2.65 -7.14
N GLN A 730 -37.60 -2.28 -6.31
CA GLN A 730 -38.97 -2.79 -6.39
C GLN A 730 -39.65 -2.43 -7.72
N ARG A 731 -39.42 -1.23 -8.27
CA ARG A 731 -39.94 -0.83 -9.60
C ARG A 731 -39.23 -1.55 -10.74
N LEU A 732 -37.94 -1.82 -10.61
CA LEU A 732 -37.18 -2.61 -11.59
C LEU A 732 -37.61 -4.08 -11.59
N THR A 733 -37.95 -4.62 -10.41
CA THR A 733 -38.48 -5.97 -10.23
C THR A 733 -39.99 -6.07 -10.43
N ALA A 734 -40.71 -4.95 -10.39
CA ALA A 734 -42.16 -4.90 -10.63
C ALA A 734 -42.47 -5.32 -12.07
N THR A 735 -43.42 -6.24 -12.19
CA THR A 735 -43.80 -6.91 -13.44
C THR A 735 -44.83 -6.13 -14.26
N THR A 736 -45.13 -4.87 -13.93
CA THR A 736 -46.18 -4.09 -14.59
C THR A 736 -45.64 -2.75 -15.09
N GLU A 737 -45.76 -2.47 -16.39
CA GLU A 737 -45.51 -1.17 -17.00
C GLU A 737 -46.85 -0.56 -17.45
N GLU A 738 -47.02 0.75 -17.25
CA GLU A 738 -48.18 1.50 -17.76
C GLU A 738 -47.81 2.09 -19.13
N ASP A 739 -48.55 1.74 -20.18
CA ASP A 739 -48.40 2.34 -21.51
C ASP A 739 -48.86 3.83 -21.51
N GLU A 740 -48.46 4.63 -22.51
CA GLU A 740 -48.89 6.05 -22.69
C GLU A 740 -50.41 6.27 -22.69
N ASN A 741 -51.21 5.20 -22.85
CA ASN A 741 -52.66 5.23 -22.83
C ASN A 741 -53.27 4.82 -21.47
N GLY A 742 -52.45 4.64 -20.41
CA GLY A 742 -52.90 4.28 -19.06
C GLY A 742 -53.34 2.82 -18.88
N ASN A 743 -52.99 1.94 -19.82
CA ASN A 743 -53.27 0.50 -19.71
C ASN A 743 -52.06 -0.21 -19.08
N VAL A 744 -52.32 -0.96 -18.01
CA VAL A 744 -51.32 -1.78 -17.32
C VAL A 744 -51.01 -3.02 -18.17
N LYS A 745 -49.79 -3.14 -18.68
CA LYS A 745 -49.28 -4.36 -19.31
C LYS A 745 -48.25 -5.02 -18.43
N GLU A 746 -48.24 -6.36 -18.42
CA GLU A 746 -47.15 -7.10 -17.78
C GLU A 746 -45.84 -6.85 -18.55
N ARG A 747 -44.86 -6.26 -17.86
CA ARG A 747 -43.49 -6.11 -18.35
C ARG A 747 -42.92 -7.52 -18.53
N LYS A 748 -42.64 -7.90 -19.78
CA LYS A 748 -41.98 -9.18 -20.08
C LYS A 748 -40.66 -9.23 -19.31
N THR A 749 -40.57 -10.13 -18.33
CA THR A 749 -39.36 -10.34 -17.52
C THR A 749 -38.17 -10.63 -18.43
N PRO A 750 -36.94 -10.26 -18.06
CA PRO A 750 -35.75 -10.54 -18.87
C PRO A 750 -35.65 -12.02 -19.25
N GLU A 751 -36.03 -12.92 -18.35
CA GLU A 751 -36.10 -14.36 -18.60
C GLU A 751 -37.08 -14.74 -19.72
N THR A 752 -38.28 -14.16 -19.75
CA THR A 752 -39.24 -14.43 -20.83
C THR A 752 -38.74 -13.92 -22.17
N ARG A 753 -38.05 -12.77 -22.21
CA ARG A 753 -37.42 -12.26 -23.45
C ARG A 753 -36.29 -13.17 -23.93
N ILE A 754 -35.46 -13.65 -23.01
CA ILE A 754 -34.37 -14.60 -23.32
C ILE A 754 -34.97 -15.92 -23.86
N ASN A 755 -36.05 -16.42 -23.24
CA ASN A 755 -36.73 -17.63 -23.71
C ASN A 755 -37.37 -17.45 -25.08
N GLU A 756 -38.03 -16.32 -25.34
CA GLU A 756 -38.56 -15.99 -26.67
C GLU A 756 -37.43 -15.86 -27.70
N ALA A 757 -36.29 -15.28 -27.33
CA ALA A 757 -35.12 -15.16 -28.20
C ALA A 757 -34.53 -16.55 -28.52
N ARG A 758 -34.40 -17.44 -27.52
CA ARG A 758 -33.99 -18.84 -27.71
C ARG A 758 -34.96 -19.59 -28.63
N GLU A 759 -36.26 -19.40 -28.47
CA GLU A 759 -37.26 -20.03 -29.34
C GLU A 759 -37.22 -19.47 -30.77
N ARG A 760 -36.98 -18.15 -30.94
CA ARG A 760 -36.74 -17.57 -32.27
C ARG A 760 -35.47 -18.12 -32.90
N GLN A 761 -34.40 -18.28 -32.13
CA GLN A 761 -33.14 -18.85 -32.60
C GLN A 761 -33.33 -20.31 -33.05
N SER A 762 -34.02 -21.15 -32.26
CA SER A 762 -34.28 -22.54 -32.65
C SER A 762 -35.11 -22.65 -33.93
N LYS A 763 -36.13 -21.79 -34.10
CA LYS A 763 -36.92 -21.71 -35.34
C LYS A 763 -36.08 -21.26 -36.55
N LEU A 764 -35.18 -20.30 -36.36
CA LEU A 764 -34.27 -19.84 -37.41
C LEU A 764 -33.27 -20.91 -37.81
N VAL A 765 -32.69 -21.63 -36.84
CA VAL A 765 -31.78 -22.77 -37.10
C VAL A 765 -32.51 -23.86 -37.88
N ALA A 766 -33.72 -24.25 -37.46
CA ALA A 766 -34.53 -25.22 -38.19
C ALA A 766 -34.85 -24.78 -39.64
N ARG A 767 -35.13 -23.48 -39.85
CA ARG A 767 -35.33 -22.91 -41.18
C ARG A 767 -34.06 -22.93 -42.02
N TYR A 768 -32.91 -22.61 -41.42
CA TYR A 768 -31.61 -22.66 -42.07
C TYR A 768 -31.27 -24.09 -42.49
N GLU A 769 -31.46 -25.08 -41.62
CA GLU A 769 -31.25 -26.49 -41.97
C GLU A 769 -32.18 -26.97 -43.07
N ALA A 770 -33.45 -26.55 -43.07
CA ALA A 770 -34.39 -26.88 -44.13
C ALA A 770 -34.00 -26.25 -45.48
N LEU A 771 -33.48 -25.02 -45.47
CA LEU A 771 -32.92 -24.36 -46.65
C LEU A 771 -31.64 -25.04 -47.12
N ARG A 772 -30.72 -25.36 -46.21
CA ARG A 772 -29.49 -26.11 -46.51
C ARG A 772 -29.80 -27.46 -47.16
N ARG A 773 -30.78 -28.20 -46.62
CA ARG A 773 -31.26 -29.46 -47.23
C ARG A 773 -31.84 -29.25 -48.62
N LYS A 774 -32.65 -28.21 -48.84
CA LYS A 774 -33.21 -27.89 -50.17
C LYS A 774 -32.14 -27.47 -51.18
N VAL A 775 -31.17 -26.66 -50.78
CA VAL A 775 -30.04 -26.22 -51.63
C VAL A 775 -29.11 -27.38 -51.95
N GLY A 776 -28.82 -28.24 -50.96
CA GLY A 776 -28.08 -29.49 -51.18
C GLY A 776 -28.77 -30.43 -52.18
N HIS A 777 -30.11 -30.51 -52.15
CA HIS A 777 -30.88 -31.33 -53.09
C HIS A 777 -30.88 -30.78 -54.52
N VAL A 778 -30.88 -29.45 -54.70
CA VAL A 778 -30.85 -28.80 -56.02
C VAL A 778 -29.44 -28.82 -56.63
N GLY A 779 -28.39 -28.80 -55.80
CA GLY A 779 -26.99 -28.85 -56.26
C GLY A 779 -26.43 -30.26 -56.52
N SER A 780 -27.02 -31.32 -55.96
CA SER A 780 -26.49 -32.70 -56.04
C SER A 780 -27.28 -33.66 -56.93
N ALA A 781 -28.34 -33.22 -57.62
CA ALA A 781 -29.19 -34.13 -58.42
C ALA A 781 -28.45 -34.87 -59.57
N ASN A 782 -27.24 -34.46 -59.95
CA ASN A 782 -26.40 -35.11 -60.98
C ASN A 782 -24.92 -35.30 -60.56
N ARG A 783 -24.59 -35.23 -59.26
CA ARG A 783 -23.19 -35.36 -58.79
C ARG A 783 -23.01 -36.64 -57.96
N GLU A 784 -22.12 -37.52 -58.40
CA GLU A 784 -21.76 -38.74 -57.68
C GLU A 784 -21.20 -38.38 -56.29
N LEU A 785 -21.68 -39.08 -55.26
CA LEU A 785 -21.36 -38.81 -53.84
C LEU A 785 -19.87 -38.95 -53.58
N SER A 786 -19.29 -37.99 -52.87
CA SER A 786 -17.88 -37.97 -52.48
C SER A 786 -17.56 -39.10 -51.48
N SER A 787 -16.33 -39.61 -51.46
CA SER A 787 -15.90 -40.65 -50.50
C SER A 787 -16.11 -40.22 -49.04
N LYS A 788 -15.99 -38.92 -48.74
CA LYS A 788 -16.31 -38.35 -47.42
C LYS A 788 -17.82 -38.35 -47.12
N GLU A 789 -18.65 -38.15 -48.13
CA GLU A 789 -20.12 -38.20 -47.98
C GLU A 789 -20.60 -39.64 -47.80
N LEU A 790 -19.98 -40.60 -48.50
CA LEU A 790 -20.21 -42.04 -48.28
C LEU A 790 -19.77 -42.48 -46.86
N ALA A 791 -18.63 -41.98 -46.38
CA ALA A 791 -18.18 -42.24 -45.01
C ALA A 791 -19.13 -41.63 -43.97
N TRP A 792 -19.60 -40.40 -44.21
CA TRP A 792 -20.56 -39.73 -43.34
C TRP A 792 -21.94 -40.40 -43.35
N MET A 793 -22.42 -40.87 -44.50
CA MET A 793 -23.61 -41.70 -44.59
C MET A 793 -23.45 -42.99 -43.80
N HIS A 794 -22.30 -43.67 -43.91
CA HIS A 794 -22.04 -44.88 -43.14
C HIS A 794 -21.98 -44.60 -41.63
N GLU A 795 -21.43 -43.45 -41.22
CA GLU A 795 -21.43 -43.01 -39.82
C GLU A 795 -22.85 -42.70 -39.33
N ILE A 796 -23.68 -42.03 -40.14
CA ILE A 796 -25.10 -41.77 -39.84
C ILE A 796 -25.88 -43.07 -39.78
N ASP A 797 -25.65 -44.03 -40.68
CA ASP A 797 -26.32 -45.33 -40.68
C ASP A 797 -25.90 -46.14 -39.45
N SER A 798 -24.62 -46.12 -39.09
CA SER A 798 -24.12 -46.71 -37.85
C SER A 798 -24.75 -46.05 -36.61
N LEU A 799 -24.86 -44.72 -36.59
CA LEU A 799 -25.51 -43.99 -35.50
C LEU A 799 -27.03 -44.25 -35.46
N GLY A 800 -27.67 -44.34 -36.62
CA GLY A 800 -29.07 -44.67 -36.79
C GLY A 800 -29.40 -46.09 -36.33
N GLN A 801 -28.51 -47.05 -36.57
CA GLN A 801 -28.61 -48.41 -36.01
C GLN A 801 -28.45 -48.41 -34.49
N ASN A 802 -27.52 -47.62 -33.95
CA ASN A 802 -27.31 -47.51 -32.50
C ASN A 802 -28.51 -46.85 -31.78
N VAL A 803 -29.14 -45.86 -32.42
CA VAL A 803 -30.32 -45.15 -31.89
C VAL A 803 -31.63 -45.89 -32.18
N GLY A 804 -31.66 -46.80 -33.17
CA GLY A 804 -32.84 -47.62 -33.52
C GLY A 804 -33.76 -47.03 -34.59
N ILE A 805 -33.29 -46.05 -35.37
CA ILE A 805 -34.11 -45.32 -36.36
C ILE A 805 -34.17 -46.05 -37.72
N VAL A 806 -33.17 -46.87 -38.05
CA VAL A 806 -33.14 -47.62 -39.32
C VAL A 806 -33.63 -49.06 -39.08
N GLY A 807 -34.91 -49.31 -39.36
CA GLY A 807 -35.51 -50.64 -39.32
C GLY A 807 -35.17 -51.45 -40.57
N LYS A 808 -34.70 -52.70 -40.39
CA LYS A 808 -34.57 -53.68 -41.49
C LYS A 808 -35.96 -54.07 -41.99
N GLU A 809 -36.30 -53.68 -43.22
CA GLU A 809 -37.39 -54.30 -43.98
C GLU A 809 -36.90 -55.64 -44.56
N ASP A 810 -37.64 -56.70 -44.20
CA ASP A 810 -37.73 -58.05 -44.77
C ASP A 810 -36.49 -58.91 -45.06
N GLY A 811 -36.42 -60.08 -44.39
CA GLY A 811 -35.81 -61.30 -44.95
C GLY A 811 -34.72 -61.99 -44.12
N GLU A 812 -35.14 -63.05 -43.42
CA GLU A 812 -34.38 -64.23 -42.97
C GLU A 812 -33.28 -64.10 -41.90
N GLN A 813 -33.23 -65.16 -41.10
CA GLN A 813 -32.58 -65.31 -39.80
C GLN A 813 -31.05 -65.40 -39.92
N GLU A 814 -30.33 -64.57 -39.17
CA GLU A 814 -29.12 -65.03 -38.49
C GLU A 814 -29.09 -64.49 -37.06
N ALA A 815 -29.10 -65.44 -36.13
CA ALA A 815 -29.01 -65.22 -34.70
C ALA A 815 -27.57 -64.82 -34.32
N GLY A 816 -27.44 -63.75 -33.54
CA GLY A 816 -26.26 -63.49 -32.72
C GLY A 816 -25.44 -62.26 -33.09
N ARG A 817 -25.96 -61.04 -32.82
CA ARG A 817 -25.08 -59.90 -32.49
C ARG A 817 -25.80 -58.82 -31.66
N SER A 818 -25.41 -58.74 -30.38
CA SER A 818 -25.56 -57.65 -29.40
C SER A 818 -26.89 -56.86 -29.33
N ASP A 819 -27.70 -57.25 -28.35
CA ASP A 819 -29.01 -56.72 -27.97
C ASP A 819 -28.92 -55.44 -27.11
N THR A 820 -28.39 -54.34 -27.65
CA THR A 820 -28.41 -53.02 -26.96
C THR A 820 -28.78 -51.87 -27.90
N THR A 821 -30.02 -51.83 -28.36
CA THR A 821 -30.56 -50.61 -28.98
C THR A 821 -30.99 -49.64 -27.87
N LEU A 822 -30.53 -48.38 -27.95
CA LEU A 822 -30.83 -47.32 -26.97
C LEU A 822 -32.34 -47.07 -26.81
N ASP A 823 -33.11 -47.35 -27.86
CA ASP A 823 -34.56 -47.20 -27.89
C ASP A 823 -35.27 -48.10 -26.87
N LYS A 824 -34.90 -49.39 -26.81
CA LYS A 824 -35.42 -50.32 -25.79
C LYS A 824 -35.07 -49.84 -24.38
N ARG A 825 -33.85 -49.32 -24.17
CA ARG A 825 -33.45 -48.75 -22.87
C ARG A 825 -34.28 -47.51 -22.52
N PHE A 826 -34.51 -46.63 -23.48
CA PHE A 826 -35.34 -45.43 -23.27
C PHE A 826 -36.78 -45.80 -22.91
N GLU A 827 -37.38 -46.79 -23.59
CA GLU A 827 -38.70 -47.30 -23.23
C GLU A 827 -38.73 -47.92 -21.83
N THR A 828 -37.72 -48.72 -21.46
CA THR A 828 -37.63 -49.28 -20.11
C THR A 828 -37.50 -48.19 -19.05
N VAL A 829 -36.69 -47.15 -19.28
CA VAL A 829 -36.56 -46.00 -18.36
C VAL A 829 -37.87 -45.22 -18.27
N LYS A 830 -38.60 -45.04 -19.37
CA LYS A 830 -39.92 -44.39 -19.37
C LYS A 830 -40.97 -45.19 -18.60
N GLN A 831 -40.90 -46.52 -18.65
CA GLN A 831 -41.76 -47.39 -17.84
C GLN A 831 -41.37 -47.37 -16.36
N LEU A 832 -40.06 -47.43 -16.06
CA LEU A 832 -39.53 -47.38 -14.69
C LEU A 832 -39.84 -46.04 -14.01
N THR A 833 -39.66 -44.92 -14.71
CA THR A 833 -39.99 -43.59 -14.18
C THR A 833 -41.47 -43.46 -13.85
N ARG A 834 -42.37 -43.97 -14.72
CA ARG A 834 -43.81 -44.02 -14.41
C ARG A 834 -44.10 -44.88 -13.19
N SER A 835 -43.52 -46.07 -13.12
CA SER A 835 -43.69 -46.97 -11.98
C SER A 835 -43.23 -46.33 -10.67
N LEU A 836 -42.06 -45.66 -10.66
CA LEU A 836 -41.50 -45.03 -9.46
C LEU A 836 -42.31 -43.81 -9.02
N VAL A 837 -42.85 -43.04 -9.96
CA VAL A 837 -43.74 -41.91 -9.63
C VAL A 837 -45.06 -42.41 -9.04
N GLU A 838 -45.62 -43.50 -9.59
CA GLU A 838 -46.82 -44.14 -9.04
C GLU A 838 -46.57 -44.75 -7.65
N GLU A 839 -45.41 -45.35 -7.43
CA GLU A 839 -44.99 -45.91 -6.14
C GLU A 839 -44.76 -44.80 -5.10
N ALA A 840 -44.11 -43.69 -5.47
CA ALA A 840 -43.95 -42.52 -4.59
C ALA A 840 -45.30 -41.91 -4.17
N HIS A 841 -46.23 -41.76 -5.11
CA HIS A 841 -47.59 -41.30 -4.80
C HIS A 841 -48.37 -42.30 -3.92
N SER A 842 -48.10 -43.60 -4.04
CA SER A 842 -48.71 -44.63 -3.21
C SER A 842 -48.17 -44.60 -1.77
N ILE A 843 -46.87 -44.35 -1.59
CA ILE A 843 -46.22 -44.18 -0.28
C ILE A 843 -46.71 -42.91 0.41
N GLU A 844 -46.86 -41.80 -0.33
CA GLU A 844 -47.39 -40.53 0.19
C GLU A 844 -48.85 -40.69 0.67
N LYS A 845 -49.68 -41.45 -0.07
CA LYS A 845 -51.04 -41.80 0.36
C LYS A 845 -51.07 -42.74 1.56
N GLN A 846 -50.14 -43.69 1.67
CA GLN A 846 -50.03 -44.57 2.84
C GLN A 846 -49.60 -43.82 4.10
N GLN A 847 -48.72 -42.82 4.00
CA GLN A 847 -48.36 -41.95 5.13
C GLN A 847 -49.54 -41.11 5.61
N GLN A 848 -50.46 -40.72 4.72
CA GLN A 848 -51.66 -39.95 5.07
C GLN A 848 -52.80 -40.79 5.69
N GLN A 849 -52.74 -42.13 5.67
CA GLN A 849 -53.83 -43.02 6.11
C GLN A 849 -53.55 -43.82 7.41
N SER A 850 -52.59 -43.43 8.25
CA SER A 850 -52.46 -44.01 9.60
C SER A 850 -53.40 -43.30 10.59
N PRO A 851 -54.40 -43.98 11.21
CA PRO A 851 -55.33 -43.35 12.15
C PRO A 851 -55.03 -43.76 13.59
N ALA A 852 -54.69 -42.79 14.45
CA ALA A 852 -54.90 -42.89 15.90
C ALA A 852 -55.18 -41.49 16.49
N SER A 853 -56.42 -41.34 16.95
CA SER A 853 -57.03 -40.20 17.67
C SER A 853 -56.81 -40.36 19.20
N PRO A 854 -57.28 -39.51 20.17
CA PRO A 854 -58.35 -38.49 20.07
C PRO A 854 -58.25 -37.17 20.91
N LYS A 855 -59.01 -36.18 20.43
CA LYS A 855 -59.88 -35.14 21.08
C LYS A 855 -59.53 -34.55 22.48
N GLY A 856 -59.50 -33.21 22.51
CA GLY A 856 -59.73 -32.30 23.66
C GLY A 856 -59.97 -30.84 23.18
N PRO A 857 -60.61 -29.93 23.95
CA PRO A 857 -61.85 -29.22 23.55
C PRO A 857 -61.70 -27.71 23.18
N PRO A 858 -62.80 -26.96 22.88
CA PRO A 858 -62.83 -25.77 21.99
C PRO A 858 -62.91 -24.40 22.70
N GLY A 859 -62.69 -23.33 21.92
CA GLY A 859 -62.94 -21.91 22.25
C GLY A 859 -61.69 -21.05 21.99
N LEU A 860 -61.72 -19.86 21.40
CA LEU A 860 -62.75 -18.90 21.04
C LEU A 860 -62.21 -18.01 19.91
N ASP A 861 -63.14 -17.40 19.18
CA ASP A 861 -62.98 -16.55 18.00
C ASP A 861 -62.04 -15.34 18.17
N ALA A 862 -61.31 -15.00 17.10
CA ALA A 862 -61.19 -13.61 16.61
C ALA A 862 -60.47 -13.56 15.24
N SER A 863 -61.27 -13.36 14.19
CA SER A 863 -61.07 -12.39 13.10
C SER A 863 -59.64 -12.07 12.64
N MET A 864 -59.30 -12.46 11.39
CA MET A 864 -59.20 -11.49 10.27
C MET A 864 -58.79 -12.16 8.94
N SER A 865 -59.66 -11.96 7.95
CA SER A 865 -59.42 -11.78 6.51
C SER A 865 -58.42 -12.68 5.78
N SER A 866 -59.00 -13.60 5.01
CA SER A 866 -58.78 -13.80 3.57
C SER A 866 -57.72 -12.90 2.88
N ILE A 867 -56.70 -13.53 2.30
CA ILE A 867 -56.27 -13.35 0.90
C ILE A 867 -55.62 -14.67 0.45
N SER A 868 -56.13 -15.19 -0.66
CA SER A 868 -55.69 -16.34 -1.46
C SER A 868 -54.19 -16.26 -1.79
N ALA A 869 -53.40 -17.31 -1.52
CA ALA A 869 -53.08 -18.40 -2.45
C ALA A 869 -52.48 -17.94 -3.80
N SER A 870 -51.15 -18.05 -3.92
CA SER A 870 -50.51 -18.45 -5.18
C SER A 870 -49.25 -19.29 -4.87
N SER A 871 -49.12 -20.32 -5.70
CA SER A 871 -48.32 -21.52 -5.58
C SER A 871 -46.83 -21.30 -5.90
N ILE A 872 -45.94 -21.77 -5.01
CA ILE A 872 -44.57 -22.11 -5.37
C ILE A 872 -44.40 -23.62 -5.17
N THR A 873 -44.25 -24.31 -6.30
CA THR A 873 -43.74 -25.67 -6.42
C THR A 873 -42.26 -25.73 -6.06
N PRO A 874 -41.77 -26.75 -5.33
CA PRO A 874 -40.37 -27.14 -5.39
C PRO A 874 -40.25 -28.51 -6.07
N SER A 875 -39.66 -28.49 -7.26
CA SER A 875 -39.03 -29.65 -7.89
C SER A 875 -37.53 -29.41 -7.84
N MET A 876 -36.80 -30.15 -7.00
CA MET A 876 -35.42 -30.58 -7.27
C MET A 876 -35.14 -31.78 -6.35
N SER A 877 -35.21 -32.98 -6.91
CA SER A 877 -34.69 -34.21 -6.30
C SER A 877 -33.21 -34.31 -6.64
N ALA A 878 -32.34 -34.24 -5.62
CA ALA A 878 -30.92 -34.57 -5.76
C ALA A 878 -30.67 -35.94 -5.13
N SER A 879 -30.42 -36.93 -5.99
CA SER A 879 -30.08 -38.30 -5.64
C SER A 879 -28.70 -38.37 -5.00
N GLN A 880 -28.62 -38.88 -3.77
CA GLN A 880 -27.36 -39.19 -3.09
C GLN A 880 -26.72 -40.46 -3.66
N ILE A 881 -25.46 -40.34 -4.06
CA ILE A 881 -24.56 -41.46 -4.33
C ILE A 881 -23.94 -41.91 -3.01
N THR A 882 -24.14 -43.18 -2.69
CA THR A 882 -23.62 -43.88 -1.51
C THR A 882 -22.19 -44.35 -1.78
N LEU A 883 -21.24 -44.00 -0.92
CA LEU A 883 -19.96 -44.69 -0.81
C LEU A 883 -19.79 -45.23 0.61
N THR A 884 -19.57 -46.53 0.64
CA THR A 884 -19.54 -47.43 1.79
C THR A 884 -18.23 -47.31 2.59
N SER A 885 -18.32 -47.34 3.92
CA SER A 885 -17.21 -47.78 4.77
C SER A 885 -17.67 -48.87 5.74
N ARG A 886 -17.01 -50.02 5.64
CA ARG A 886 -17.09 -51.16 6.59
C ARG A 886 -15.94 -51.02 7.59
N SER A 887 -16.22 -51.14 8.88
CA SER A 887 -15.50 -52.06 9.78
C SER A 887 -16.14 -52.11 11.18
N SER A 888 -16.31 -53.35 11.64
CA SER A 888 -16.41 -53.90 13.02
C SER A 888 -16.18 -52.93 14.19
N GLY A 889 -16.92 -52.94 15.31
CA GLY A 889 -17.72 -54.00 15.93
C GLY A 889 -17.27 -54.17 17.39
N ALA A 890 -18.12 -53.85 18.36
CA ALA A 890 -18.08 -54.40 19.73
C ALA A 890 -19.35 -54.01 20.51
N ALA A 891 -19.85 -54.97 21.29
CA ALA A 891 -21.17 -55.04 21.89
C ALA A 891 -21.36 -54.18 23.16
N ALA A 892 -22.61 -53.72 23.39
CA ALA A 892 -23.37 -53.95 24.63
C ALA A 892 -24.83 -53.50 24.44
N SER A 893 -25.76 -54.39 24.80
CA SER A 893 -27.22 -54.22 24.70
C SER A 893 -27.83 -53.39 25.86
N PRO A 894 -29.16 -53.40 26.09
CA PRO A 894 -30.10 -52.42 25.54
C PRO A 894 -30.84 -51.66 26.66
N ARG A 895 -31.48 -50.52 26.35
CA ARG A 895 -32.63 -50.05 27.13
C ARG A 895 -33.52 -49.15 26.29
N SER A 896 -34.69 -49.68 25.95
CA SER A 896 -35.81 -48.95 25.39
C SER A 896 -36.40 -48.02 26.45
N SER A 897 -36.40 -46.72 26.18
CA SER A 897 -37.33 -45.78 26.79
C SER A 897 -37.89 -44.89 25.70
N ASN A 898 -39.19 -45.06 25.47
CA ASN A 898 -40.04 -44.17 24.70
C ASN A 898 -39.74 -42.69 24.99
N PHE A 899 -39.35 -41.93 23.96
CA PHE A 899 -39.60 -40.50 23.91
C PHE A 899 -40.35 -40.21 22.62
N GLY A 900 -41.68 -40.27 22.71
CA GLY A 900 -42.54 -39.54 21.79
C GLY A 900 -42.50 -38.06 22.15
N GLY A 901 -42.46 -37.22 21.12
CA GLY A 901 -42.95 -35.84 21.17
C GLY A 901 -42.07 -34.82 21.89
N LEU A 902 -41.01 -34.35 21.24
CA LEU A 902 -40.63 -32.93 21.34
C LEU A 902 -40.85 -32.29 19.97
N GLY A 903 -42.04 -31.70 19.78
CA GLY A 903 -42.25 -30.78 18.68
C GLY A 903 -41.32 -29.59 18.88
N ILE A 904 -40.33 -29.44 18.00
CA ILE A 904 -39.51 -28.22 17.95
C ILE A 904 -40.48 -27.07 17.71
N SER A 905 -40.42 -26.04 18.57
CA SER A 905 -41.26 -24.86 18.43
C SER A 905 -41.14 -24.31 17.01
N SER A 906 -42.28 -23.97 16.39
CA SER A 906 -42.33 -23.42 15.03
C SER A 906 -41.47 -22.15 14.89
N ARG A 907 -41.20 -21.44 15.99
CA ARG A 907 -40.28 -20.32 16.04
C ARG A 907 -38.82 -20.73 15.92
N LEU A 908 -38.40 -21.78 16.64
CA LEU A 908 -37.04 -22.34 16.53
C LEU A 908 -36.81 -22.99 15.16
N GLN A 909 -37.84 -23.60 14.57
CA GLN A 909 -37.76 -24.09 13.19
C GLN A 909 -37.61 -22.94 12.20
N LYS A 910 -38.37 -21.85 12.34
CA LYS A 910 -38.23 -20.66 11.46
C LYS A 910 -36.87 -19.98 11.61
N GLU A 911 -36.38 -19.85 12.84
CA GLU A 911 -35.07 -19.25 13.10
C GLU A 911 -33.94 -20.14 12.59
N SER A 912 -34.03 -21.46 12.79
CA SER A 912 -33.11 -22.43 12.20
C SER A 912 -33.18 -22.46 10.68
N ILE A 913 -34.35 -22.33 10.07
CA ILE A 913 -34.52 -22.24 8.61
C ILE A 913 -33.91 -20.93 8.09
N ALA A 914 -34.08 -19.81 8.79
CA ALA A 914 -33.47 -18.53 8.43
C ALA A 914 -31.94 -18.61 8.51
N ASP A 915 -31.40 -19.26 9.54
CA ASP A 915 -29.96 -19.48 9.70
C ASP A 915 -29.42 -20.42 8.61
N ILE A 916 -30.15 -21.51 8.31
CA ILE A 916 -29.83 -22.41 7.20
C ILE A 916 -29.88 -21.66 5.86
N MET A 917 -30.90 -20.82 5.63
CA MET A 917 -30.97 -20.00 4.41
C MET A 917 -29.79 -19.04 4.30
N ALA A 918 -29.41 -18.37 5.39
CA ALA A 918 -28.23 -17.49 5.40
C ALA A 918 -26.93 -18.26 5.12
N THR A 919 -26.81 -19.49 5.63
CA THR A 919 -25.67 -20.36 5.27
C THR A 919 -25.73 -20.80 3.81
N VAL A 920 -26.91 -21.11 3.26
CA VAL A 920 -27.07 -21.49 1.85
C VAL A 920 -26.78 -20.32 0.92
N GLU A 921 -27.16 -19.09 1.27
CA GLU A 921 -26.79 -17.89 0.52
C GLU A 921 -25.28 -17.66 0.55
N ARG A 922 -24.64 -17.85 1.70
CA ARG A 922 -23.18 -17.75 1.83
C ARG A 922 -22.46 -18.81 1.00
N GLU A 923 -22.84 -20.07 1.15
CA GLU A 923 -22.27 -21.18 0.38
C GLU A 923 -22.58 -21.03 -1.11
N GLY A 924 -23.76 -20.54 -1.48
CA GLY A 924 -24.14 -20.22 -2.85
C GLY A 924 -23.23 -19.15 -3.45
N ALA A 925 -22.95 -18.07 -2.73
CA ALA A 925 -22.01 -17.03 -3.15
C ALA A 925 -20.58 -17.56 -3.28
N VAL A 926 -20.14 -18.45 -2.37
CA VAL A 926 -18.83 -19.12 -2.45
C VAL A 926 -18.76 -20.04 -3.66
N ILE A 927 -19.81 -20.83 -3.93
CA ILE A 927 -19.90 -21.69 -5.10
C ILE A 927 -19.92 -20.86 -6.38
N GLU A 928 -20.66 -19.74 -6.43
CA GLU A 928 -20.69 -18.86 -7.60
C GLU A 928 -19.33 -18.21 -7.84
N ALA A 929 -18.66 -17.72 -6.79
CA ALA A 929 -17.30 -17.20 -6.88
C ALA A 929 -16.30 -18.29 -7.34
N ALA A 930 -16.42 -19.51 -6.82
CA ALA A 930 -15.59 -20.65 -7.20
C ALA A 930 -15.87 -21.13 -8.63
N MET A 931 -17.14 -21.15 -9.06
CA MET A 931 -17.54 -21.45 -10.44
C MET A 931 -17.04 -20.39 -11.39
N LYS A 932 -17.13 -19.11 -11.05
CA LYS A 932 -16.61 -18.01 -11.86
C LYS A 932 -15.09 -18.05 -11.95
N ARG A 933 -14.42 -18.47 -10.87
CA ARG A 933 -12.98 -18.77 -10.85
C ARG A 933 -12.64 -19.99 -11.71
N LEU A 934 -13.44 -21.05 -11.67
CA LEU A 934 -13.30 -22.23 -12.52
C LEU A 934 -13.60 -21.95 -14.00
N GLU A 935 -14.56 -21.08 -14.32
CA GLU A 935 -14.83 -20.63 -15.68
C GLU A 935 -13.69 -19.78 -16.21
N ARG A 936 -13.08 -18.92 -15.37
CA ARG A 936 -11.82 -18.25 -15.72
C ARG A 936 -10.71 -19.26 -16.00
N LEU A 937 -10.49 -20.21 -15.10
CA LEU A 937 -9.48 -21.26 -15.26
C LEU A 937 -9.74 -22.18 -16.47
N LYS A 938 -11.00 -22.40 -16.85
CA LYS A 938 -11.38 -23.20 -18.02
C LYS A 938 -11.29 -22.42 -19.34
N MET A 939 -11.21 -21.09 -19.29
CA MET A 939 -10.88 -20.26 -20.45
C MET A 939 -9.36 -20.14 -20.63
N GLU A 940 -8.58 -20.55 -19.62
CA GLU A 940 -7.10 -20.65 -19.62
C GLU A 940 -6.59 -22.06 -19.96
N TYR A 941 -7.46 -23.05 -20.17
CA TYR A 941 -7.17 -24.40 -20.72
C TYR A 941 -7.90 -24.59 -22.04
#